data_AF-A0A928H720-F1
#
_entry.id   AF-A0A928H720-F1
#
_cell.length_a   1.000
_cell.length_b   1.000
_cell.length_c   1.000
_cell.angle_alpha   90.00
_cell.angle_beta   90.00
_cell.angle_gamma   90.00
#
_symmetry.space_group_name_H-M   'P 1'
#
loop_
_entity.id
_entity.type
_entity.pdbx_description
1 polymer ?
#
loop_
_entity_poly.entity_id
_entity_poly.type
_entity_poly.pdbx_seq_one_letter_code
_entity_poly.pdbx_strand_id
1 'polypeptide(L)'
;MKPYFAIFGALFALGLPASAVQAGRVYDGTQADNVMHVDVSGAEDAVLSLGVASPKNENPTYVILAEYGPYESNNCVRISFNGRRERRICGYFCGKRVYSAPGMLDDGKLHHVALSLSRGKEMALYIDGVKAASSEIPDSAFPKGWLAVAQRVKTLDPVEAPGWRRWWSTFHFRGMIDDVQLKEGTFDPSCVKLGVWPKSVKYAIPPDPYEAEPKWERPKTTRRYLQGPFSERMYTYWREGKIVYGEVEHASDWSIHPNRLEDHAIWLVHGKDDRPFDLRTAKLSVTDDGIPEHWQQWKVGDVEVILSAAVAFGRRPSGHVRLSVRNSGYKKITHPFAFLVRAGKEMKLVYGAPDVYDIYNPDVSTWLAMPPTNLVFKANEVRCGERFVAVHGDGFSWDAKNGALRFDVELEPGASRSVELEIGKGASDGLRYDEAAQSMRSSWNGELAKLDMANLPKDAETLRLTKNFAVQMLQCLAMPTQGDFVLPRQGGLQRFVWPWDAAAFLAGLDLIGYGGYVKKALDFYFGQCQRDSGEFGPFRHKWACDTACVLESFANHCLVSKDADCWRKYRDQAMCAFGWIERMRSSGGGLFPSMVSTDAGVASRHWVMTDARNVIAYGKFVKAAELFADRDLAALKTAEKGYRAEMKKVLDVWREAYRGKDELRIPSTSDGSDDDGLERFRYPDPGAIADAGFLTQEELLRVRRWLLRRGFAHERGMYKNIAARDPACRHHVWYTTSAELGWMRAWLRVGRRDMARKALESSMLTAITDEYYVGERYHDANPWFYPWSPNASGMGRILMMISQMNKCR
;
A
#
# COMPACT_ATOMS: atom_id res chain seq x y z
N MET A 1 -9.12 -16.15 38.22
CA MET A 1 -8.95 -17.58 38.56
C MET A 1 -10.27 -18.30 38.32
N LYS A 2 -10.35 -19.14 37.28
CA LYS A 2 -11.21 -20.32 37.09
C LYS A 2 -10.82 -20.95 35.73
N PRO A 3 -10.56 -22.27 35.64
CA PRO A 3 -9.95 -22.90 34.47
C PRO A 3 -11.01 -23.35 33.45
N TYR A 4 -10.68 -23.38 32.16
CA TYR A 4 -11.48 -24.06 31.14
C TYR A 4 -10.71 -25.23 30.52
N PHE A 5 -11.38 -26.38 30.54
CA PHE A 5 -10.96 -27.71 30.10
C PHE A 5 -10.71 -27.79 28.58
N ALA A 6 -9.74 -28.63 28.18
CA ALA A 6 -9.53 -29.10 26.81
C ALA A 6 -10.21 -30.47 26.60
N ILE A 7 -10.85 -30.68 25.44
CA ILE A 7 -11.37 -31.99 25.00
C ILE A 7 -10.64 -32.40 23.70
N PHE A 8 -10.14 -33.63 23.68
CA PHE A 8 -9.42 -34.27 22.57
C PHE A 8 -10.37 -35.04 21.64
N GLY A 9 -10.12 -34.99 20.33
CA GLY A 9 -10.76 -35.84 19.31
C GLY A 9 -9.75 -36.78 18.64
N ALA A 10 -10.15 -38.05 18.48
CA ALA A 10 -9.34 -39.18 18.03
C ALA A 10 -9.34 -39.37 16.50
N LEU A 11 -8.22 -39.86 15.95
CA LEU A 11 -8.03 -40.33 14.58
C LEU A 11 -8.12 -41.86 14.54
N PHE A 12 -8.87 -42.45 13.60
CA PHE A 12 -8.80 -43.89 13.31
C PHE A 12 -8.69 -44.17 11.80
N ALA A 13 -7.76 -45.10 11.51
CA ALA A 13 -7.72 -46.08 10.43
C ALA A 13 -7.46 -45.65 8.97
N LEU A 14 -6.19 -45.33 8.66
CA LEU A 14 -5.47 -45.87 7.49
C LEU A 14 -4.00 -46.03 7.90
N GLY A 15 -3.46 -47.25 7.86
CA GLY A 15 -2.11 -47.58 8.34
C GLY A 15 -0.97 -46.99 7.49
N LEU A 16 -0.80 -45.67 7.54
CA LEU A 16 0.29 -44.93 6.90
C LEU A 16 1.31 -44.45 7.96
N PRO A 17 2.61 -44.41 7.64
CA PRO A 17 3.63 -43.86 8.53
C PRO A 17 3.38 -42.36 8.79
N ALA A 18 3.62 -41.92 10.03
CA ALA A 18 3.25 -40.60 10.56
C ALA A 18 3.96 -39.38 9.91
N SER A 19 4.74 -39.57 8.85
CA SER A 19 5.56 -38.54 8.21
C SER A 19 4.92 -37.85 6.99
N ALA A 20 3.66 -38.11 6.66
CA ALA A 20 3.04 -37.60 5.42
C ALA A 20 1.64 -36.98 5.55
N VAL A 21 1.33 -36.30 6.66
CA VAL A 21 0.04 -35.58 6.82
C VAL A 21 0.30 -34.09 7.06
N GLN A 22 -0.02 -33.25 6.08
CA GLN A 22 -0.05 -31.79 6.25
C GLN A 22 -1.51 -31.35 6.44
N ALA A 23 -1.80 -30.61 7.52
CA ALA A 23 -3.16 -30.24 7.90
C ALA A 23 -3.79 -29.25 6.91
N GLY A 24 -4.99 -29.58 6.40
CA GLY A 24 -5.80 -28.72 5.53
C GLY A 24 -6.64 -27.69 6.30
N ARG A 25 -6.95 -26.55 5.65
CA ARG A 25 -7.95 -25.56 6.12
C ARG A 25 -9.33 -25.90 5.56
N VAL A 26 -10.39 -25.69 6.35
CA VAL A 26 -11.80 -25.79 5.89
C VAL A 26 -12.23 -24.44 5.31
N TYR A 27 -12.84 -24.45 4.11
CA TYR A 27 -13.37 -23.27 3.42
C TYR A 27 -14.92 -23.31 3.40
N ASP A 28 -15.57 -22.16 3.59
CA ASP A 28 -17.05 -22.03 3.66
C ASP A 28 -17.75 -21.80 2.31
N GLY A 29 -17.05 -22.01 1.20
CA GLY A 29 -17.67 -22.10 -0.13
C GLY A 29 -18.06 -20.79 -0.81
N THR A 30 -17.58 -19.63 -0.36
CA THR A 30 -17.96 -18.32 -0.92
C THR A 30 -16.94 -17.63 -1.85
N GLN A 31 -15.81 -18.27 -2.21
CA GLN A 31 -14.76 -17.64 -3.05
C GLN A 31 -14.41 -18.49 -4.29
N ALA A 32 -14.33 -17.84 -5.46
CA ALA A 32 -14.13 -18.49 -6.77
C ALA A 32 -12.68 -18.54 -7.27
N ASP A 33 -11.72 -17.85 -6.65
CA ASP A 33 -10.32 -17.88 -7.07
C ASP A 33 -9.38 -17.77 -5.88
N ASN A 34 -9.00 -18.91 -5.29
CA ASN A 34 -7.85 -19.00 -4.38
C ASN A 34 -7.07 -20.29 -4.68
N VAL A 35 -5.78 -20.12 -4.98
CA VAL A 35 -4.83 -21.20 -5.26
C VAL A 35 -4.20 -21.63 -3.93
N MET A 36 -4.18 -22.95 -3.65
CA MET A 36 -3.44 -23.51 -2.52
C MET A 36 -2.10 -24.03 -3.04
N HIS A 37 -0.99 -23.50 -2.52
CA HIS A 37 0.34 -24.04 -2.80
C HIS A 37 0.68 -25.09 -1.75
N VAL A 38 0.78 -26.36 -2.17
CA VAL A 38 1.26 -27.46 -1.34
C VAL A 38 2.52 -28.02 -2.00
N ASP A 39 3.66 -27.92 -1.31
CA ASP A 39 4.91 -28.51 -1.76
C ASP A 39 4.95 -29.99 -1.34
N VAL A 40 4.92 -30.88 -2.32
CA VAL A 40 5.03 -32.34 -2.13
C VAL A 40 6.41 -32.87 -2.53
N SER A 41 7.41 -32.00 -2.68
CA SER A 41 8.76 -32.40 -3.05
C SER A 41 9.38 -33.29 -1.96
N GLY A 42 9.44 -34.60 -2.22
CA GLY A 42 10.11 -35.59 -1.37
C GLY A 42 9.22 -36.66 -0.72
N ALA A 43 7.90 -36.65 -0.93
CA ALA A 43 7.03 -37.72 -0.44
C ALA A 43 6.86 -38.84 -1.49
N GLU A 44 7.43 -40.02 -1.23
CA GLU A 44 6.95 -41.25 -1.86
C GLU A 44 5.57 -41.57 -1.25
N ASP A 45 4.56 -41.83 -2.10
CA ASP A 45 3.16 -42.08 -1.72
C ASP A 45 2.43 -40.90 -1.05
N ALA A 46 2.26 -39.80 -1.79
CA ALA A 46 1.53 -38.62 -1.32
C ALA A 46 0.00 -38.82 -1.39
N VAL A 47 -0.69 -38.43 -0.31
CA VAL A 47 -2.15 -38.30 -0.24
C VAL A 47 -2.50 -36.85 0.01
N LEU A 48 -3.19 -36.22 -0.94
CA LEU A 48 -3.80 -34.91 -0.74
C LEU A 48 -5.23 -35.13 -0.23
N SER A 49 -5.57 -34.57 0.93
CA SER A 49 -6.88 -34.68 1.57
C SER A 49 -7.52 -33.30 1.74
N LEU A 50 -8.80 -33.18 1.37
CA LEU A 50 -9.58 -31.95 1.43
C LEU A 50 -11.01 -32.27 1.93
N GLY A 51 -11.53 -31.45 2.84
CA GLY A 51 -12.96 -31.47 3.22
C GLY A 51 -13.75 -30.52 2.32
N VAL A 52 -14.83 -31.00 1.70
CA VAL A 52 -15.63 -30.20 0.76
C VAL A 52 -17.12 -30.32 1.08
N ALA A 53 -17.85 -29.20 1.08
CA ALA A 53 -19.30 -29.18 1.22
C ALA A 53 -19.99 -29.10 -0.17
N SER A 54 -20.99 -29.95 -0.41
CA SER A 54 -21.79 -29.90 -1.65
C SER A 54 -22.86 -28.80 -1.55
N PRO A 55 -22.92 -27.82 -2.48
CA PRO A 55 -23.92 -26.75 -2.44
C PRO A 55 -25.32 -27.26 -2.85
N LYS A 56 -26.37 -26.69 -2.27
CA LYS A 56 -27.78 -27.01 -2.62
C LYS A 56 -28.28 -26.41 -3.95
N ASN A 57 -27.53 -25.50 -4.60
CA ASN A 57 -28.00 -24.73 -5.77
C ASN A 57 -27.24 -25.06 -7.08
N GLU A 58 -27.95 -25.01 -8.21
CA GLU A 58 -27.53 -25.49 -9.56
C GLU A 58 -26.39 -24.74 -10.27
N ASN A 59 -25.70 -23.80 -9.61
CA ASN A 59 -24.51 -23.15 -10.20
C ASN A 59 -23.54 -22.74 -9.09
N PRO A 60 -22.56 -23.61 -8.79
CA PRO A 60 -21.17 -23.20 -9.01
C PRO A 60 -20.28 -24.33 -9.58
N THR A 61 -19.33 -23.96 -10.42
CA THR A 61 -18.19 -24.81 -10.80
C THR A 61 -17.06 -24.46 -9.83
N TYR A 62 -16.70 -25.36 -8.89
CA TYR A 62 -15.51 -25.15 -8.07
C TYR A 62 -14.28 -25.72 -8.78
N VAL A 63 -13.20 -24.94 -8.77
CA VAL A 63 -11.89 -25.32 -9.29
C VAL A 63 -10.88 -25.05 -8.19
N ILE A 64 -10.22 -26.08 -7.66
CA ILE A 64 -9.04 -25.90 -6.82
C ILE A 64 -7.83 -26.13 -7.71
N LEU A 65 -7.03 -25.07 -7.90
CA LEU A 65 -5.76 -25.07 -8.63
C LEU A 65 -4.60 -25.19 -7.63
N ALA A 66 -3.66 -26.09 -7.90
CA ALA A 66 -2.32 -26.06 -7.34
C ALA A 66 -1.33 -25.83 -8.50
N GLU A 67 -0.74 -24.63 -8.57
CA GLU A 67 0.30 -24.29 -9.54
C GLU A 67 1.70 -24.47 -8.94
N TYR A 68 2.60 -25.05 -9.73
CA TYR A 68 4.05 -24.96 -9.53
C TYR A 68 4.55 -23.71 -10.27
N GLY A 69 5.57 -23.04 -9.72
CA GLY A 69 6.06 -21.72 -10.15
C GLY A 69 6.44 -21.55 -11.63
N PRO A 70 6.81 -20.32 -12.04
CA PRO A 70 6.40 -19.74 -13.30
C PRO A 70 7.33 -20.11 -14.47
N TYR A 71 7.23 -21.31 -15.05
CA TYR A 71 7.72 -21.60 -16.41
C TYR A 71 7.01 -22.85 -16.99
N GLU A 72 6.23 -22.64 -18.05
CA GLU A 72 5.81 -23.57 -19.14
C GLU A 72 5.87 -25.11 -18.92
N SER A 73 5.39 -25.67 -17.81
CA SER A 73 5.28 -27.13 -17.66
C SER A 73 3.97 -27.60 -17.04
N ASN A 74 3.29 -28.52 -17.73
CA ASN A 74 1.93 -29.07 -17.51
C ASN A 74 1.77 -29.95 -16.24
N ASN A 75 2.42 -29.60 -15.12
CA ASN A 75 2.46 -30.45 -13.93
C ASN A 75 1.62 -29.84 -12.79
N CYS A 76 0.29 -29.96 -12.87
CA CYS A 76 -0.63 -29.52 -11.83
C CYS A 76 -1.52 -30.67 -11.33
N VAL A 77 -1.79 -30.70 -10.02
CA VAL A 77 -2.86 -31.52 -9.43
C VAL A 77 -4.12 -30.68 -9.36
N ARG A 78 -5.21 -31.11 -10.01
CA ARG A 78 -6.48 -30.37 -10.01
C ARG A 78 -7.61 -31.25 -9.49
N ILE A 79 -8.43 -30.70 -8.60
CA ILE A 79 -9.75 -31.25 -8.28
C ILE A 79 -10.80 -30.24 -8.78
N SER A 80 -11.69 -30.69 -9.68
CA SER A 80 -12.73 -29.84 -10.27
C SER A 80 -14.11 -30.48 -10.22
N PHE A 81 -15.15 -29.64 -10.12
CA PHE A 81 -16.54 -30.05 -10.03
C PHE A 81 -17.29 -29.69 -11.32
N ASN A 82 -17.87 -30.68 -12.00
CA ASN A 82 -18.67 -30.40 -13.19
C ASN A 82 -20.14 -30.18 -12.82
N GLY A 83 -20.51 -28.91 -12.56
CA GLY A 83 -21.86 -28.52 -12.16
C GLY A 83 -22.91 -28.55 -13.27
N ARG A 84 -22.53 -28.77 -14.54
CA ARG A 84 -23.44 -28.52 -15.67
C ARG A 84 -24.21 -29.70 -16.23
N ARG A 85 -24.12 -30.93 -15.66
CA ARG A 85 -25.10 -32.03 -15.93
C ARG A 85 -24.88 -33.37 -15.20
N GLU A 86 -23.72 -33.64 -14.58
CA GLU A 86 -23.44 -35.00 -14.04
C GLU A 86 -22.83 -35.08 -12.63
N ARG A 87 -22.63 -33.95 -11.92
CA ARG A 87 -22.12 -33.87 -10.53
C ARG A 87 -20.99 -34.87 -10.23
N ARG A 88 -19.86 -34.72 -10.94
CA ARG A 88 -18.65 -35.54 -10.74
C ARG A 88 -17.50 -34.71 -10.18
N ILE A 89 -16.64 -35.36 -9.41
CA ILE A 89 -15.34 -34.85 -9.00
C ILE A 89 -14.30 -35.36 -10.00
N CYS A 90 -13.47 -34.45 -10.54
CA CYS A 90 -12.38 -34.79 -11.44
C CYS A 90 -11.02 -34.52 -10.79
N GLY A 91 -10.19 -35.55 -10.63
CA GLY A 91 -8.77 -35.44 -10.32
C GLY A 91 -7.93 -35.37 -11.60
N TYR A 92 -6.92 -34.50 -11.65
CA TYR A 92 -5.99 -34.36 -12.77
C TYR A 92 -4.54 -34.43 -12.33
N PHE A 93 -3.69 -35.13 -13.09
CA PHE A 93 -2.22 -35.13 -12.91
C PHE A 93 -1.53 -35.44 -14.24
N CYS A 94 -0.54 -34.64 -14.64
CA CYS A 94 0.30 -34.84 -15.85
C CYS A 94 -0.49 -35.26 -17.11
N GLY A 95 -1.58 -34.57 -17.44
CA GLY A 95 -2.40 -34.89 -18.62
C GLY A 95 -3.49 -35.94 -18.41
N LYS A 96 -3.48 -36.70 -17.31
CA LYS A 96 -4.46 -37.76 -16.99
C LYS A 96 -5.57 -37.22 -16.10
N ARG A 97 -6.81 -37.70 -16.33
CA ARG A 97 -8.00 -37.35 -15.55
C ARG A 97 -8.66 -38.60 -14.98
N VAL A 98 -9.11 -38.54 -13.73
CA VAL A 98 -10.02 -39.51 -13.12
C VAL A 98 -11.30 -38.79 -12.72
N TYR A 99 -12.45 -39.40 -12.97
CA TYR A 99 -13.76 -38.84 -12.63
C TYR A 99 -14.48 -39.79 -11.70
N SER A 100 -15.04 -39.29 -10.59
CA SER A 100 -15.98 -40.07 -9.78
C SER A 100 -17.20 -40.50 -10.61
N ALA A 101 -17.89 -41.54 -10.16
CA ALA A 101 -19.21 -41.87 -10.69
C ALA A 101 -20.21 -40.71 -10.44
N PRO A 102 -21.19 -40.48 -11.32
CA PRO A 102 -22.29 -39.56 -11.06
C PRO A 102 -23.04 -39.93 -9.78
N GLY A 103 -23.44 -38.95 -8.98
CA GLY A 103 -24.31 -39.16 -7.82
C GLY A 103 -23.62 -39.67 -6.55
N MET A 104 -22.29 -39.70 -6.50
CA MET A 104 -21.54 -40.04 -5.27
C MET A 104 -21.52 -38.94 -4.20
N LEU A 105 -22.08 -37.77 -4.48
CA LEU A 105 -22.18 -36.66 -3.53
C LEU A 105 -23.65 -36.44 -3.15
N ASP A 106 -23.92 -36.43 -1.85
CA ASP A 106 -25.22 -36.12 -1.28
C ASP A 106 -25.37 -34.59 -1.13
N ASP A 107 -26.52 -34.06 -1.52
CA ASP A 107 -26.78 -32.62 -1.44
C ASP A 107 -26.80 -32.13 0.00
N GLY A 108 -26.06 -31.04 0.26
CA GLY A 108 -26.00 -30.41 1.58
C GLY A 108 -25.21 -31.20 2.63
N LYS A 109 -24.47 -32.26 2.23
CA LYS A 109 -23.53 -32.96 3.11
C LYS A 109 -22.08 -32.59 2.83
N LEU A 110 -21.25 -32.79 3.85
CA LEU A 110 -19.82 -32.57 3.79
C LEU A 110 -19.14 -33.91 3.47
N HIS A 111 -18.34 -33.92 2.42
CA HIS A 111 -17.65 -35.10 1.92
C HIS A 111 -16.14 -34.91 2.05
N HIS A 112 -15.43 -35.98 2.40
CA HIS A 112 -13.99 -36.03 2.48
C HIS A 112 -13.41 -36.55 1.17
N VAL A 113 -12.68 -35.73 0.44
CA VAL A 113 -12.12 -36.09 -0.87
C VAL A 113 -10.62 -36.22 -0.76
N ALA A 114 -10.07 -37.33 -1.25
CA ALA A 114 -8.62 -37.53 -1.31
C ALA A 114 -8.17 -37.98 -2.71
N LEU A 115 -7.02 -37.49 -3.16
CA LEU A 115 -6.35 -37.99 -4.35
C LEU A 115 -5.03 -38.62 -3.92
N SER A 116 -4.83 -39.90 -4.24
CA SER A 116 -3.56 -40.59 -4.03
C SER A 116 -2.83 -40.77 -5.36
N LEU A 117 -1.51 -40.66 -5.28
CA LEU A 117 -0.60 -40.92 -6.40
C LEU A 117 0.38 -42.01 -5.97
N SER A 118 0.28 -43.18 -6.61
CA SER A 118 1.22 -44.28 -6.42
C SER A 118 2.14 -44.38 -7.64
N ARG A 119 3.45 -44.46 -7.38
CA ARG A 119 4.47 -44.41 -8.43
C ARG A 119 4.33 -45.60 -9.39
N GLY A 120 4.18 -45.30 -10.69
CA GLY A 120 4.14 -46.28 -11.78
C GLY A 120 2.94 -47.22 -11.76
N LYS A 121 1.89 -46.93 -10.97
CA LYS A 121 0.75 -47.83 -10.80
C LYS A 121 -0.58 -47.11 -10.98
N GLU A 122 -0.85 -46.05 -10.21
CA GLU A 122 -2.23 -45.56 -10.14
C GLU A 122 -2.36 -44.16 -9.52
N MET A 123 -3.15 -43.30 -10.17
CA MET A 123 -3.85 -42.18 -9.56
C MET A 123 -5.23 -42.64 -9.11
N ALA A 124 -5.56 -42.51 -7.83
CA ALA A 124 -6.87 -42.89 -7.30
C ALA A 124 -7.55 -41.74 -6.57
N LEU A 125 -8.83 -41.53 -6.87
CA LEU A 125 -9.70 -40.56 -6.21
C LEU A 125 -10.56 -41.29 -5.19
N TYR A 126 -10.62 -40.76 -3.97
CA TYR A 126 -11.43 -41.26 -2.86
C TYR A 126 -12.44 -40.21 -2.44
N ILE A 127 -13.65 -40.65 -2.08
CA ILE A 127 -14.72 -39.84 -1.51
C ILE A 127 -15.23 -40.59 -0.27
N ASP A 128 -15.20 -39.94 0.89
CA ASP A 128 -15.53 -40.49 2.21
C ASP A 128 -14.79 -41.80 2.54
N GLY A 129 -13.52 -41.88 2.11
CA GLY A 129 -12.68 -43.05 2.30
C GLY A 129 -12.92 -44.19 1.30
N VAL A 130 -13.90 -44.06 0.39
CA VAL A 130 -14.19 -45.04 -0.65
C VAL A 130 -13.51 -44.63 -1.96
N LYS A 131 -12.79 -45.56 -2.61
CA LYS A 131 -12.15 -45.33 -3.91
C LYS A 131 -13.22 -45.12 -4.98
N ALA A 132 -13.41 -43.87 -5.38
CA ALA A 132 -14.43 -43.44 -6.33
C ALA A 132 -14.00 -43.64 -7.79
N ALA A 133 -12.71 -43.52 -8.09
CA ALA A 133 -12.16 -43.73 -9.43
C ALA A 133 -10.65 -43.94 -9.40
N SER A 134 -10.09 -44.50 -10.47
CA SER A 134 -8.64 -44.53 -10.66
C SER A 134 -8.20 -44.61 -12.12
N SER A 135 -6.94 -44.29 -12.38
CA SER A 135 -6.30 -44.38 -13.70
C SER A 135 -4.80 -44.64 -13.53
N GLU A 136 -4.23 -45.48 -14.39
CA GLU A 136 -2.79 -45.73 -14.39
C GLU A 136 -2.00 -44.51 -14.89
N ILE A 137 -0.89 -44.21 -14.20
CA ILE A 137 0.05 -43.18 -14.61
C ILE A 137 1.31 -43.87 -15.15
N PRO A 138 1.64 -43.70 -16.45
CA PRO A 138 2.87 -44.26 -16.99
C PRO A 138 4.10 -43.56 -16.39
N ASP A 139 5.18 -44.30 -16.19
CA ASP A 139 6.43 -43.79 -15.59
C ASP A 139 7.03 -42.59 -16.33
N SER A 140 6.73 -42.45 -17.63
CA SER A 140 7.14 -41.31 -18.46
C SER A 140 6.49 -39.98 -18.08
N ALA A 141 5.44 -39.99 -17.25
CA ALA A 141 4.75 -38.79 -16.79
C ALA A 141 5.46 -38.07 -15.62
N PHE A 142 6.51 -38.67 -15.04
CA PHE A 142 7.30 -38.06 -13.97
C PHE A 142 8.54 -37.34 -14.55
N PRO A 143 8.84 -36.08 -14.19
CA PRO A 143 9.98 -35.34 -14.73
C PRO A 143 11.33 -36.04 -14.46
N LYS A 144 12.21 -36.07 -15.46
CA LYS A 144 13.61 -36.50 -15.29
C LYS A 144 14.33 -35.52 -14.37
N GLY A 145 14.57 -35.92 -13.12
CA GLY A 145 15.20 -35.10 -12.07
C GLY A 145 14.65 -35.38 -10.67
N TRP A 146 13.44 -35.92 -10.57
CA TRP A 146 12.84 -36.39 -9.30
C TRP A 146 13.69 -37.47 -8.59
N LEU A 147 14.43 -38.28 -9.35
CA LEU A 147 15.32 -39.32 -8.81
C LEU A 147 16.53 -38.78 -8.01
N ALA A 148 16.99 -37.55 -8.28
CA ALA A 148 18.20 -37.02 -7.65
C ALA A 148 17.97 -36.54 -6.20
N VAL A 149 16.74 -36.16 -5.85
CA VAL A 149 16.38 -35.72 -4.50
C VAL A 149 16.08 -36.93 -3.59
N ALA A 150 15.39 -37.94 -4.11
CA ALA A 150 15.05 -39.15 -3.33
C ALA A 150 16.28 -40.00 -2.94
N GLN A 151 17.33 -40.04 -3.78
CA GLN A 151 18.56 -40.77 -3.43
C GLN A 151 19.37 -40.12 -2.30
N ARG A 152 19.20 -38.82 -2.02
CA ARG A 152 19.89 -38.14 -0.90
C ARG A 152 19.24 -38.38 0.47
N VAL A 153 17.99 -38.85 0.53
CA VAL A 153 17.27 -39.05 1.79
C VAL A 153 17.58 -40.42 2.44
N LYS A 154 18.17 -41.37 1.70
CA LYS A 154 18.46 -42.72 2.20
C LYS A 154 19.69 -42.86 3.13
N THR A 155 20.40 -41.79 3.47
CA THR A 155 21.69 -41.87 4.21
C THR A 155 21.78 -41.06 5.51
N LEU A 156 20.65 -40.59 6.07
CA LEU A 156 20.66 -40.02 7.42
C LEU A 156 20.21 -41.07 8.44
N ASP A 157 21.21 -41.68 9.10
CA ASP A 157 21.02 -42.50 10.30
C ASP A 157 20.38 -41.68 11.44
N PRO A 158 19.47 -42.25 12.26
CA PRO A 158 18.75 -41.50 13.27
C PRO A 158 19.56 -41.43 14.57
N VAL A 159 20.30 -40.34 14.77
CA VAL A 159 20.78 -39.93 16.09
C VAL A 159 20.23 -38.54 16.40
N GLU A 160 19.26 -38.54 17.33
CA GLU A 160 18.72 -37.45 18.15
C GLU A 160 19.03 -35.99 17.73
N ALA A 161 18.04 -35.33 17.12
CA ALA A 161 17.98 -33.87 17.06
C ALA A 161 16.81 -33.34 17.92
N PRO A 162 17.06 -32.70 19.08
CA PRO A 162 16.02 -32.13 19.93
C PRO A 162 15.59 -30.76 19.38
N GLY A 163 14.32 -30.62 18.98
CA GLY A 163 13.81 -29.32 18.51
C GLY A 163 12.41 -29.22 17.89
N TRP A 164 11.65 -30.31 17.77
CA TRP A 164 10.34 -30.25 17.09
C TRP A 164 9.21 -29.91 18.07
N ARG A 165 8.67 -28.69 17.99
CA ARG A 165 7.46 -28.27 18.72
C ARG A 165 6.20 -28.77 18.01
N ARG A 166 5.28 -29.36 18.79
CA ARG A 166 3.92 -29.75 18.39
C ARG A 166 3.08 -28.51 18.09
N TRP A 167 2.39 -28.50 16.95
CA TRP A 167 1.34 -27.53 16.62
C TRP A 167 -0.02 -28.05 17.10
N TRP A 168 -0.79 -27.23 17.81
CA TRP A 168 -2.21 -27.47 18.10
C TRP A 168 -3.01 -26.28 17.55
N SER A 169 -4.11 -26.56 16.85
CA SER A 169 -5.06 -25.55 16.38
C SER A 169 -6.47 -25.92 16.85
N THR A 170 -7.24 -24.95 17.33
CA THR A 170 -8.65 -25.08 17.74
C THR A 170 -9.55 -24.50 16.65
N PHE A 171 -10.69 -25.14 16.34
CA PHE A 171 -11.61 -24.71 15.27
C PHE A 171 -12.93 -24.16 15.86
N HIS A 172 -13.49 -23.11 15.25
CA HIS A 172 -14.83 -22.60 15.52
C HIS A 172 -15.70 -22.72 14.25
N PHE A 173 -16.95 -23.15 14.39
CA PHE A 173 -17.91 -23.28 13.30
C PHE A 173 -18.89 -22.10 13.30
N ARG A 174 -19.22 -21.55 12.11
CA ARG A 174 -20.32 -20.61 11.88
C ARG A 174 -21.32 -21.24 10.89
N GLY A 175 -22.55 -21.46 11.33
CA GLY A 175 -23.68 -21.86 10.47
C GLY A 175 -24.91 -22.25 11.29
N MET A 176 -26.05 -21.61 11.06
CA MET A 176 -27.35 -22.09 11.57
C MET A 176 -27.79 -23.29 10.73
N ILE A 177 -27.95 -24.45 11.39
CA ILE A 177 -28.67 -25.60 10.86
C ILE A 177 -30.05 -25.55 11.51
N ASP A 178 -31.01 -24.94 10.80
CA ASP A 178 -32.41 -25.12 11.15
C ASP A 178 -32.85 -26.49 10.62
N ASP A 179 -33.35 -27.30 11.54
CA ASP A 179 -34.11 -28.54 11.37
C ASP A 179 -33.58 -29.61 10.39
N VAL A 180 -32.75 -30.52 10.92
CA VAL A 180 -32.67 -31.89 10.41
C VAL A 180 -33.45 -32.80 11.36
N GLN A 181 -34.71 -33.09 11.00
CA GLN A 181 -35.45 -34.19 11.61
C GLN A 181 -34.86 -35.52 11.12
N LEU A 182 -34.14 -36.23 12.01
CA LEU A 182 -33.74 -37.61 11.76
C LEU A 182 -34.97 -38.51 11.90
N LYS A 183 -35.38 -39.15 10.80
CA LYS A 183 -36.32 -40.27 10.83
C LYS A 183 -35.66 -41.45 11.54
N GLU A 184 -36.30 -41.95 12.60
CA GLU A 184 -35.95 -43.20 13.26
C GLU A 184 -36.12 -44.40 12.32
N GLY A 185 -35.10 -45.25 12.26
CA GLY A 185 -35.22 -46.58 11.64
C GLY A 185 -33.89 -47.09 11.12
N THR A 186 -33.45 -48.23 11.66
CA THR A 186 -32.27 -49.03 11.28
C THR A 186 -30.89 -48.47 11.68
N PHE A 187 -30.61 -48.47 12.99
CA PHE A 187 -29.23 -48.58 13.47
C PHE A 187 -29.17 -49.61 14.61
N ASP A 188 -28.29 -50.59 14.46
CA ASP A 188 -28.04 -51.66 15.42
C ASP A 188 -27.34 -51.09 16.68
N PRO A 189 -27.97 -51.12 17.87
CA PRO A 189 -27.42 -50.51 19.08
C PRO A 189 -26.25 -51.28 19.72
N SER A 190 -25.83 -52.42 19.17
CA SER A 190 -24.82 -53.29 19.80
C SER A 190 -23.37 -52.83 19.61
N CYS A 191 -23.10 -51.83 18.76
CA CYS A 191 -21.73 -51.48 18.37
C CYS A 191 -21.12 -50.20 18.99
N VAL A 192 -21.81 -49.42 19.82
CA VAL A 192 -21.19 -48.23 20.45
C VAL A 192 -21.74 -47.95 21.86
N LYS A 193 -20.87 -48.02 22.88
CA LYS A 193 -21.12 -47.41 24.21
C LYS A 193 -20.95 -45.89 24.11
N LEU A 194 -22.03 -45.16 23.92
CA LEU A 194 -22.05 -43.70 24.05
C LEU A 194 -22.43 -43.29 25.48
N GLY A 195 -21.54 -42.52 26.12
CA GLY A 195 -21.81 -41.84 27.38
C GLY A 195 -22.87 -40.75 27.18
N VAL A 196 -23.81 -40.69 28.11
CA VAL A 196 -24.96 -39.77 28.14
C VAL A 196 -24.50 -38.30 28.21
N TRP A 197 -24.95 -37.46 27.27
CA TRP A 197 -24.83 -36.00 27.36
C TRP A 197 -26.11 -35.40 28.01
N PRO A 198 -26.00 -34.36 28.86
CA PRO A 198 -27.16 -33.73 29.46
C PRO A 198 -27.93 -32.88 28.43
N LYS A 199 -29.26 -33.00 28.47
CA LYS A 199 -30.19 -32.18 27.69
C LYS A 199 -30.13 -30.73 28.18
N SER A 200 -29.88 -29.81 27.23
CA SER A 200 -30.00 -28.34 27.31
C SER A 200 -28.91 -27.57 28.07
N VAL A 201 -27.97 -27.00 27.30
CA VAL A 201 -27.20 -25.80 27.68
C VAL A 201 -27.63 -24.69 26.73
N LYS A 202 -28.27 -23.63 27.25
CA LYS A 202 -28.54 -22.41 26.49
C LYS A 202 -27.22 -21.64 26.37
N TYR A 203 -26.67 -21.55 25.16
CA TYR A 203 -25.50 -20.73 24.89
C TYR A 203 -25.93 -19.27 24.69
N ALA A 204 -25.44 -18.38 25.55
CA ALA A 204 -25.41 -16.96 25.23
C ALA A 204 -24.32 -16.75 24.18
N ILE A 205 -24.71 -16.28 22.99
CA ILE A 205 -23.78 -15.87 21.93
C ILE A 205 -23.10 -14.58 22.44
N PRO A 206 -21.76 -14.53 22.56
CA PRO A 206 -21.09 -13.27 22.83
C PRO A 206 -21.30 -12.32 21.63
N PRO A 207 -21.51 -11.01 21.84
CA PRO A 207 -21.68 -10.05 20.75
C PRO A 207 -20.48 -10.12 19.79
N ASP A 208 -20.76 -9.88 18.51
CA ASP A 208 -19.75 -9.94 17.44
C ASP A 208 -18.57 -8.99 17.78
N PRO A 209 -17.30 -9.44 17.78
CA PRO A 209 -16.16 -8.52 17.97
C PRO A 209 -16.10 -7.39 16.93
N TYR A 210 -16.89 -7.47 15.85
CA TYR A 210 -17.05 -6.43 14.82
C TYR A 210 -18.31 -5.54 15.01
N GLU A 211 -19.11 -5.74 16.06
CA GLU A 211 -20.23 -4.85 16.42
C GLU A 211 -19.78 -3.63 17.25
N ALA A 212 -18.55 -3.62 17.75
CA ALA A 212 -17.97 -2.39 18.28
C ALA A 212 -17.62 -1.47 17.11
N GLU A 213 -18.17 -0.23 17.10
CA GLU A 213 -17.69 0.79 16.16
C GLU A 213 -16.15 0.78 16.19
N PRO A 214 -15.48 0.63 15.03
CA PRO A 214 -14.03 0.64 14.99
C PRO A 214 -13.54 1.90 15.69
N LYS A 215 -12.63 1.76 16.65
CA LYS A 215 -11.99 2.93 17.24
C LYS A 215 -11.04 3.49 16.19
N TRP A 216 -11.49 4.53 15.49
CA TRP A 216 -10.67 5.25 14.51
C TRP A 216 -9.45 5.82 15.23
N GLU A 217 -8.33 5.11 15.14
CA GLU A 217 -7.04 5.51 15.67
C GLU A 217 -6.22 6.22 14.60
N ARG A 218 -5.29 7.10 15.01
CA ARG A 218 -4.33 7.70 14.08
C ARG A 218 -3.44 6.62 13.45
N PRO A 219 -3.09 6.74 12.15
CA PRO A 219 -2.13 5.86 11.52
C PRO A 219 -0.75 5.96 12.19
N LYS A 220 0.05 4.90 12.09
CA LYS A 220 1.42 4.86 12.62
C LYS A 220 2.43 5.13 11.53
N THR A 221 3.45 5.93 11.85
CA THR A 221 4.60 6.13 10.96
C THR A 221 5.36 4.84 10.81
N THR A 222 5.62 4.45 9.58
CA THR A 222 6.37 3.25 9.19
C THR A 222 7.74 3.60 8.62
N ARG A 223 7.81 4.69 7.84
CA ARG A 223 9.05 5.21 7.27
C ARG A 223 9.07 6.74 7.19
N ARG A 224 10.27 7.30 7.11
CA ARG A 224 10.58 8.72 7.13
C ARG A 224 11.62 9.07 6.08
N TYR A 225 11.60 10.29 5.54
CA TYR A 225 12.66 10.78 4.64
C TYR A 225 13.74 11.52 5.41
N LEU A 226 14.97 11.48 4.89
CA LEU A 226 16.13 12.15 5.49
C LEU A 226 16.74 13.24 4.60
N GLN A 227 16.71 13.08 3.28
CA GLN A 227 17.38 13.98 2.33
C GLN A 227 16.83 15.42 2.36
N GLY A 228 17.59 16.38 1.84
CA GLY A 228 17.11 17.73 1.54
C GLY A 228 16.33 17.80 0.21
N PRO A 229 15.78 18.99 -0.14
CA PRO A 229 15.20 19.21 -1.46
C PRO A 229 16.25 19.07 -2.57
N PHE A 230 15.80 18.74 -3.78
CA PHE A 230 16.62 18.63 -5.00
C PHE A 230 17.74 17.59 -4.95
N SER A 231 17.69 16.66 -4.00
CA SER A 231 18.62 15.53 -3.95
C SER A 231 18.38 14.58 -5.13
N GLU A 232 19.46 14.05 -5.70
CA GLU A 232 19.46 12.88 -6.60
C GLU A 232 19.37 11.57 -5.83
N ARG A 233 19.38 11.65 -4.50
CA ARG A 233 19.45 10.52 -3.58
C ARG A 233 18.30 10.57 -2.59
N MET A 234 17.55 9.49 -2.53
CA MET A 234 16.46 9.32 -1.59
C MET A 234 16.90 8.38 -0.47
N TYR A 235 16.73 8.83 0.77
CA TYR A 235 17.03 8.06 1.96
C TYR A 235 15.74 7.85 2.74
N THR A 236 15.37 6.58 2.93
CA THR A 236 14.20 6.21 3.74
C THR A 236 14.63 5.52 5.02
N TYR A 237 14.11 6.00 6.13
CA TYR A 237 14.40 5.51 7.47
C TYR A 237 13.17 4.85 8.07
N TRP A 238 13.27 3.55 8.37
CA TRP A 238 12.16 2.68 8.73
C TRP A 238 12.16 2.35 10.22
N ARG A 239 10.95 2.17 10.76
CA ARG A 239 10.69 2.04 12.20
C ARG A 239 11.33 0.82 12.86
N GLU A 240 11.69 -0.20 12.10
CA GLU A 240 12.38 -1.41 12.54
C GLU A 240 13.92 -1.33 12.46
N GLY A 241 14.47 -0.15 12.14
CA GLY A 241 15.92 0.10 12.13
C GLY A 241 16.59 -0.12 10.78
N LYS A 242 15.80 -0.15 9.71
CA LYS A 242 16.27 -0.25 8.34
C LYS A 242 16.44 1.14 7.72
N ILE A 243 17.51 1.34 6.97
CA ILE A 243 17.76 2.54 6.17
C ILE A 243 18.00 2.09 4.73
N VAL A 244 17.21 2.61 3.80
CA VAL A 244 17.34 2.32 2.36
C VAL A 244 17.73 3.59 1.64
N TYR A 245 18.69 3.45 0.74
CA TYR A 245 19.27 4.49 -0.08
C TYR A 245 19.13 4.12 -1.56
N GLY A 246 18.57 5.03 -2.36
CA GLY A 246 18.39 4.85 -3.79
C GLY A 246 18.53 6.15 -4.58
N GLU A 247 18.89 6.02 -5.85
CA GLU A 247 19.02 7.17 -6.77
C GLU A 247 17.68 7.52 -7.42
N VAL A 248 17.43 8.81 -7.60
CA VAL A 248 16.30 9.31 -8.39
C VAL A 248 16.71 9.26 -9.85
N GLU A 249 16.06 8.38 -10.61
CA GLU A 249 16.27 8.28 -12.05
C GLU A 249 15.02 8.79 -12.78
N HIS A 250 15.23 9.49 -13.89
CA HIS A 250 14.19 9.86 -14.83
C HIS A 250 14.15 8.84 -15.96
N ALA A 251 13.10 8.02 -16.01
CA ALA A 251 12.88 7.14 -17.16
C ALA A 251 12.06 7.84 -18.24
N SER A 252 12.41 7.60 -19.50
CA SER A 252 11.57 7.92 -20.65
C SER A 252 10.26 7.11 -20.67
N ASP A 253 10.28 5.93 -20.03
CA ASP A 253 9.11 5.08 -19.78
C ASP A 253 9.00 4.78 -18.29
N TRP A 254 8.10 5.49 -17.63
CA TRP A 254 7.84 5.37 -16.21
C TRP A 254 7.08 4.09 -15.81
N SER A 255 6.63 3.26 -16.76
CA SER A 255 5.86 2.05 -16.45
C SER A 255 6.66 0.94 -15.73
N ILE A 256 8.01 1.02 -15.70
CA ILE A 256 8.90 -0.11 -15.38
C ILE A 256 9.70 0.05 -14.06
N HIS A 257 9.46 1.12 -13.29
CA HIS A 257 10.52 1.69 -12.44
C HIS A 257 10.86 1.01 -11.09
N PRO A 258 9.93 0.51 -10.25
CA PRO A 258 10.33 -0.05 -8.95
C PRO A 258 11.06 -1.39 -9.07
N ASN A 259 10.86 -2.13 -10.16
CA ASN A 259 11.51 -3.43 -10.40
C ASN A 259 12.93 -3.32 -10.98
N ARG A 260 13.43 -2.10 -11.23
CA ARG A 260 14.73 -1.83 -11.87
C ARG A 260 15.74 -1.13 -10.97
N LEU A 261 15.28 -0.40 -9.97
CA LEU A 261 16.16 0.44 -9.15
C LEU A 261 17.01 -0.44 -8.22
N GLU A 262 18.32 -0.41 -8.46
CA GLU A 262 19.32 -1.04 -7.60
C GLU A 262 19.68 -0.06 -6.48
N ASP A 263 19.33 -0.44 -5.27
CA ASP A 263 19.48 0.38 -4.07
C ASP A 263 20.49 -0.28 -3.11
N HIS A 264 20.94 0.49 -2.11
CA HIS A 264 21.71 -0.02 -0.98
C HIS A 264 20.88 0.12 0.29
N ALA A 265 21.01 -0.82 1.20
CA ALA A 265 20.32 -0.72 2.47
C ALA A 265 21.13 -1.35 3.59
N ILE A 266 20.94 -0.79 4.79
CA ILE A 266 21.39 -1.38 6.04
C ILE A 266 20.20 -1.68 6.93
N TRP A 267 20.32 -2.70 7.77
CA TRP A 267 19.32 -2.99 8.79
C TRP A 267 19.97 -3.40 10.10
N LEU A 268 19.70 -2.62 11.14
CA LEU A 268 20.08 -2.94 12.50
C LEU A 268 19.30 -4.15 13.05
N VAL A 269 20.04 -5.19 13.45
CA VAL A 269 19.54 -6.40 14.11
C VAL A 269 20.31 -6.66 15.40
N HIS A 270 19.76 -7.51 16.27
CA HIS A 270 20.36 -7.79 17.57
C HIS A 270 20.29 -9.26 17.98
N GLY A 271 21.14 -9.64 18.94
CA GLY A 271 21.24 -11.03 19.38
C GLY A 271 22.05 -11.89 18.39
N LYS A 272 22.36 -13.12 18.80
CA LYS A 272 23.11 -14.09 17.96
C LYS A 272 22.31 -14.59 16.75
N ASP A 273 20.99 -14.45 16.81
CA ASP A 273 20.07 -14.94 15.77
C ASP A 273 19.61 -13.83 14.82
N ASP A 274 20.24 -12.64 14.83
CA ASP A 274 19.89 -11.52 13.95
C ASP A 274 18.42 -11.09 14.02
N ARG A 275 17.91 -10.92 15.24
CA ARG A 275 16.49 -10.57 15.45
C ARG A 275 16.25 -9.11 15.05
N PRO A 276 15.15 -8.81 14.35
CA PRO A 276 14.77 -7.44 14.05
C PRO A 276 14.20 -6.79 15.32
N PHE A 277 14.29 -5.47 15.40
CA PHE A 277 13.59 -4.73 16.44
C PHE A 277 12.09 -4.68 16.16
N ASP A 278 11.26 -4.85 17.20
CA ASP A 278 9.82 -4.73 17.06
C ASP A 278 9.42 -3.28 16.82
N LEU A 279 8.99 -2.99 15.58
CA LEU A 279 8.51 -1.69 15.15
C LEU A 279 7.38 -1.14 16.05
N ARG A 280 6.56 -2.01 16.65
CA ARG A 280 5.43 -1.62 17.50
C ARG A 280 5.87 -1.03 18.83
N THR A 281 7.06 -1.39 19.28
CA THR A 281 7.67 -0.88 20.53
C THR A 281 8.58 0.32 20.31
N ALA A 282 8.90 0.63 19.05
CA ALA A 282 9.78 1.74 18.70
C ALA A 282 9.16 3.07 19.15
N LYS A 283 9.92 3.84 19.94
CA LYS A 283 9.61 5.25 20.20
C LYS A 283 10.28 6.08 19.12
N LEU A 284 9.48 6.84 18.38
CA LEU A 284 9.96 7.77 17.37
C LEU A 284 10.03 9.16 17.98
N SER A 285 11.00 9.93 17.53
CA SER A 285 11.06 11.37 17.77
C SER A 285 10.87 12.13 16.47
N VAL A 286 10.30 13.32 16.62
CA VAL A 286 10.34 14.39 15.64
C VAL A 286 10.72 15.66 16.38
N THR A 287 11.45 16.55 15.73
CA THR A 287 11.75 17.85 16.30
C THR A 287 10.53 18.77 16.16
N ASP A 288 10.34 19.68 17.11
CA ASP A 288 9.20 20.62 17.07
C ASP A 288 9.27 21.59 15.87
N ASP A 289 10.45 21.77 15.29
CA ASP A 289 10.67 22.56 14.08
C ASP A 289 10.46 21.76 12.78
N GLY A 290 10.24 20.44 12.86
CA GLY A 290 10.01 19.56 11.72
C GLY A 290 11.26 19.18 10.93
N ILE A 291 12.46 19.58 11.38
CA ILE A 291 13.72 19.15 10.78
C ILE A 291 13.81 17.61 10.79
N PRO A 292 14.19 16.95 9.68
CA PRO A 292 14.18 15.50 9.56
C PRO A 292 15.42 14.86 10.22
N GLU A 293 15.78 15.33 11.42
CA GLU A 293 16.73 14.64 12.29
C GLU A 293 15.99 13.61 13.12
N HIS A 294 15.91 12.43 12.53
CA HIS A 294 15.14 11.34 13.08
C HIS A 294 16.01 10.49 13.98
N TRP A 295 15.50 10.20 15.17
CA TRP A 295 15.96 9.05 15.95
C TRP A 295 14.80 8.12 16.27
N GLN A 296 15.14 6.89 16.63
CA GLN A 296 14.21 5.94 17.19
C GLN A 296 14.87 5.11 18.27
N GLN A 297 14.07 4.74 19.26
CA GLN A 297 14.53 4.09 20.46
C GLN A 297 13.77 2.79 20.71
N TRP A 298 14.51 1.78 21.15
CA TRP A 298 13.97 0.52 21.65
C TRP A 298 14.57 0.16 23.00
N LYS A 299 13.89 -0.77 23.68
CA LYS A 299 14.40 -1.42 24.88
C LYS A 299 14.39 -2.93 24.69
N VAL A 300 15.56 -3.57 24.81
CA VAL A 300 15.77 -5.01 24.68
C VAL A 300 16.33 -5.53 26.01
N GLY A 301 15.44 -6.02 26.89
CA GLY A 301 15.81 -6.33 28.27
C GLY A 301 16.30 -5.08 28.99
N ASP A 302 17.54 -5.12 29.50
CA ASP A 302 18.19 -4.00 30.17
C ASP A 302 18.92 -3.05 29.19
N VAL A 303 18.92 -3.36 27.90
CA VAL A 303 19.62 -2.57 26.88
C VAL A 303 18.68 -1.54 26.27
N GLU A 304 19.05 -0.27 26.34
CA GLU A 304 18.41 0.82 25.62
C GLU A 304 19.20 1.10 24.33
N VAL A 305 18.50 1.13 23.20
CA VAL A 305 19.09 1.24 21.87
C VAL A 305 18.49 2.45 21.18
N ILE A 306 19.33 3.39 20.74
CA ILE A 306 18.93 4.59 20.01
C ILE A 306 19.65 4.58 18.67
N LEU A 307 18.90 4.55 17.58
CA LEU A 307 19.43 4.72 16.23
C LEU A 307 19.03 6.12 15.74
N SER A 308 19.98 6.86 15.20
CA SER A 308 19.79 8.21 14.66
C SER A 308 20.37 8.29 13.27
N ALA A 309 19.75 9.09 12.40
CA ALA A 309 20.23 9.27 11.03
C ALA A 309 20.13 10.73 10.58
N ALA A 310 21.15 11.18 9.85
CA ALA A 310 21.24 12.52 9.28
C ALA A 310 21.74 12.46 7.83
N VAL A 311 21.29 13.39 7.00
CA VAL A 311 21.74 13.54 5.60
C VAL A 311 21.99 15.02 5.36
N ALA A 312 23.22 15.38 5.01
CA ALA A 312 23.56 16.76 4.68
C ALA A 312 22.82 17.22 3.41
N PHE A 313 22.68 18.54 3.22
CA PHE A 313 22.16 19.07 1.97
C PHE A 313 23.15 18.85 0.84
N GLY A 314 22.61 18.51 -0.32
CA GLY A 314 23.42 18.36 -1.52
C GLY A 314 22.66 17.63 -2.59
N ARG A 315 23.21 17.69 -3.80
CA ARG A 315 22.71 16.92 -4.93
C ARG A 315 22.99 15.42 -4.75
N ARG A 316 24.15 15.08 -4.17
CA ARG A 316 24.62 13.69 -3.97
C ARG A 316 25.10 13.46 -2.53
N PRO A 317 24.25 13.66 -1.52
CA PRO A 317 24.68 13.55 -0.13
C PRO A 317 24.98 12.10 0.26
N SER A 318 25.84 11.89 1.25
CA SER A 318 25.93 10.65 2.02
C SER A 318 24.94 10.67 3.18
N GLY A 319 24.53 9.50 3.63
CA GLY A 319 23.75 9.31 4.85
C GLY A 319 24.65 8.92 6.01
N HIS A 320 24.39 9.50 7.17
CA HIS A 320 25.20 9.36 8.37
C HIS A 320 24.34 8.76 9.47
N VAL A 321 24.80 7.68 10.08
CA VAL A 321 24.03 6.88 11.04
C VAL A 321 24.81 6.73 12.32
N ARG A 322 24.15 7.00 13.46
CA ARG A 322 24.70 6.75 14.79
C ARG A 322 23.82 5.76 15.52
N LEU A 323 24.42 4.71 16.04
CA LEU A 323 23.81 3.84 17.01
C LEU A 323 24.40 4.12 18.39
N SER A 324 23.56 4.40 19.36
CA SER A 324 23.93 4.56 20.76
C SER A 324 23.25 3.48 21.58
N VAL A 325 24.03 2.76 22.38
CA VAL A 325 23.58 1.67 23.25
C VAL A 325 23.88 2.04 24.69
N ARG A 326 22.91 1.90 25.59
CA ARG A 326 23.06 2.15 27.03
C ARG A 326 22.60 0.94 27.83
N ASN A 327 23.37 0.60 28.86
CA ASN A 327 22.94 -0.36 29.87
C ASN A 327 22.06 0.36 30.91
N SER A 328 20.75 0.13 30.84
CA SER A 328 19.76 0.67 31.79
C SER A 328 19.52 -0.23 33.00
N GLY A 329 20.17 -1.39 33.05
CA GLY A 329 20.08 -2.36 34.14
C GLY A 329 21.11 -2.12 35.24
N TYR A 330 21.14 -3.06 36.18
CA TYR A 330 22.01 -3.04 37.36
C TYR A 330 23.15 -4.07 37.29
N LYS A 331 23.23 -4.84 36.21
CA LYS A 331 24.30 -5.82 35.95
C LYS A 331 25.05 -5.45 34.69
N LYS A 332 26.32 -5.83 34.62
CA LYS A 332 27.09 -5.81 33.38
C LYS A 332 26.36 -6.60 32.28
N ILE A 333 26.29 -6.03 31.08
CA ILE A 333 25.69 -6.67 29.91
C ILE A 333 26.75 -6.92 28.84
N THR A 334 26.56 -8.01 28.11
CA THR A 334 27.22 -8.26 26.82
C THR A 334 26.12 -8.58 25.81
N HIS A 335 25.93 -7.73 24.82
CA HIS A 335 24.86 -7.89 23.83
C HIS A 335 25.41 -7.69 22.42
N PRO A 336 25.22 -8.68 21.53
CA PRO A 336 25.68 -8.58 20.15
C PRO A 336 24.67 -7.80 19.29
N PHE A 337 25.22 -7.02 18.36
CA PHE A 337 24.46 -6.30 17.34
C PHE A 337 25.07 -6.51 15.96
N ALA A 338 24.27 -6.28 14.93
CA ALA A 338 24.77 -6.26 13.57
C ALA A 338 24.02 -5.25 12.69
N PHE A 339 24.69 -4.77 11.65
CA PHE A 339 24.03 -4.16 10.51
C PHE A 339 24.10 -5.13 9.33
N LEU A 340 22.96 -5.67 8.94
CA LEU A 340 22.84 -6.41 7.68
C LEU A 340 23.03 -5.42 6.54
N VAL A 341 23.95 -5.70 5.62
CA VAL A 341 24.22 -4.85 4.44
C VAL A 341 23.70 -5.57 3.21
N ARG A 342 22.89 -4.90 2.40
CA ARG A 342 22.34 -5.46 1.16
C ARG A 342 22.38 -4.45 0.03
N ALA A 343 22.76 -4.91 -1.15
CA ALA A 343 22.54 -4.23 -2.42
C ALA A 343 21.56 -5.05 -3.24
N GLY A 344 20.65 -4.39 -3.97
CA GLY A 344 19.71 -5.10 -4.81
C GLY A 344 18.54 -4.23 -5.23
N LYS A 345 17.63 -4.83 -6.00
CA LYS A 345 16.33 -4.24 -6.33
C LYS A 345 15.62 -3.72 -5.08
N GLU A 346 15.25 -2.44 -5.08
CA GLU A 346 14.55 -1.76 -3.96
C GLU A 346 13.38 -2.60 -3.43
N MET A 347 12.54 -3.12 -4.33
CA MET A 347 11.44 -4.03 -4.03
C MET A 347 11.85 -5.13 -3.05
N LYS A 348 12.98 -5.80 -3.26
CA LYS A 348 13.44 -6.90 -2.39
C LYS A 348 13.92 -6.39 -1.04
N LEU A 349 14.58 -5.23 -1.02
CA LEU A 349 15.04 -4.58 0.21
C LEU A 349 13.86 -4.10 1.09
N VAL A 350 12.71 -3.86 0.48
CA VAL A 350 11.49 -3.36 1.14
C VAL A 350 10.34 -4.37 1.16
N TYR A 351 10.61 -5.69 1.06
CA TYR A 351 9.62 -6.77 1.20
C TYR A 351 8.61 -6.97 0.08
N GLY A 352 9.03 -6.76 -1.17
CA GLY A 352 8.16 -6.85 -2.34
C GLY A 352 7.09 -5.77 -2.36
N ALA A 353 7.25 -4.72 -1.55
CA ALA A 353 6.13 -3.94 -1.07
C ALA A 353 6.33 -2.40 -1.05
N PRO A 354 6.72 -1.75 -2.16
CA PRO A 354 6.67 -0.29 -2.21
C PRO A 354 5.22 0.13 -2.25
N ASP A 355 4.75 0.75 -1.17
CA ASP A 355 3.44 1.40 -1.15
C ASP A 355 2.28 0.41 -1.39
N VAL A 356 2.39 -0.82 -0.88
CA VAL A 356 1.48 -1.96 -1.16
C VAL A 356 0.04 -1.77 -0.73
N TYR A 357 -0.27 -0.75 0.07
CA TYR A 357 -1.61 -0.59 0.62
C TYR A 357 -2.05 -1.85 1.38
N ASP A 358 -1.17 -2.33 2.26
CA ASP A 358 -1.33 -3.55 3.05
C ASP A 358 -0.82 -3.34 4.48
N ILE A 359 -0.96 -4.33 5.35
CA ILE A 359 -0.46 -4.30 6.72
C ILE A 359 1.07 -4.36 6.72
N TYR A 360 1.73 -3.42 7.40
CA TYR A 360 3.18 -3.44 7.52
C TYR A 360 3.64 -4.53 8.50
N ASN A 361 4.31 -5.57 7.99
CA ASN A 361 4.91 -6.61 8.81
C ASN A 361 6.28 -7.07 8.25
N PRO A 362 7.37 -6.33 8.54
CA PRO A 362 8.70 -6.65 8.03
C PRO A 362 9.21 -7.99 8.59
N ASP A 363 9.89 -8.78 7.75
CA ASP A 363 10.42 -10.10 8.13
C ASP A 363 11.91 -10.27 7.75
N VAL A 364 12.80 -10.06 8.72
CA VAL A 364 14.26 -10.14 8.51
C VAL A 364 14.72 -11.44 7.82
N SER A 365 13.95 -12.53 7.92
CA SER A 365 14.29 -13.80 7.28
C SER A 365 14.42 -13.65 5.76
N THR A 366 13.65 -12.75 5.13
CA THR A 366 13.75 -12.48 3.70
C THR A 366 15.10 -11.86 3.34
N TRP A 367 15.62 -10.98 4.19
CA TRP A 367 16.96 -10.37 4.02
C TRP A 367 18.08 -11.38 4.25
N LEU A 368 17.93 -12.25 5.25
CA LEU A 368 18.88 -13.33 5.52
C LEU A 368 18.89 -14.37 4.40
N ALA A 369 17.77 -14.59 3.72
CA ALA A 369 17.67 -15.44 2.54
C ALA A 369 18.24 -14.79 1.26
N MET A 370 18.34 -13.45 1.21
CA MET A 370 18.98 -12.76 0.09
C MET A 370 20.51 -12.93 0.17
N PRO A 371 21.16 -13.50 -0.87
CA PRO A 371 22.60 -13.70 -0.84
C PRO A 371 23.31 -12.34 -0.83
N PRO A 372 24.36 -12.16 0.01
CA PRO A 372 25.15 -10.92 0.08
C PRO A 372 26.14 -10.84 -1.10
N THR A 373 25.62 -10.79 -2.32
CA THR A 373 26.44 -10.81 -3.54
C THR A 373 27.19 -9.49 -3.74
N ASN A 374 28.42 -9.58 -4.25
CA ASN A 374 29.26 -8.44 -4.63
C ASN A 374 29.62 -7.47 -3.48
N LEU A 375 29.49 -7.91 -2.22
CA LEU A 375 29.91 -7.14 -1.06
C LEU A 375 31.37 -7.46 -0.70
N VAL A 376 32.22 -6.43 -0.71
CA VAL A 376 33.64 -6.54 -0.37
C VAL A 376 33.93 -5.67 0.85
N PHE A 377 34.40 -6.28 1.93
CA PHE A 377 34.85 -5.55 3.11
C PHE A 377 36.36 -5.33 3.08
N LYS A 378 36.81 -4.07 3.10
CA LYS A 378 38.21 -3.69 3.16
C LYS A 378 38.35 -2.35 3.87
N ALA A 379 39.37 -2.21 4.72
CA ALA A 379 39.71 -0.94 5.38
C ALA A 379 38.51 -0.23 6.04
N ASN A 380 37.75 -0.97 6.87
CA ASN A 380 36.55 -0.48 7.57
C ASN A 380 35.40 -0.04 6.66
N GLU A 381 35.35 -0.56 5.44
CA GLU A 381 34.32 -0.20 4.48
C GLU A 381 33.79 -1.44 3.75
N VAL A 382 32.47 -1.57 3.66
CA VAL A 382 31.79 -2.56 2.82
C VAL A 382 31.39 -1.89 1.52
N ARG A 383 31.85 -2.39 0.37
CA ARG A 383 31.48 -1.88 -0.96
C ARG A 383 30.69 -2.88 -1.79
N CYS A 384 29.76 -2.36 -2.58
CA CYS A 384 29.12 -3.04 -3.71
C CYS A 384 29.20 -2.13 -4.95
N GLY A 385 30.24 -2.32 -5.76
CA GLY A 385 30.58 -1.38 -6.82
C GLY A 385 30.92 0.00 -6.24
N GLU A 386 30.23 1.04 -6.70
CA GLU A 386 30.42 2.41 -6.20
C GLU A 386 29.69 2.68 -4.87
N ARG A 387 28.76 1.81 -4.46
CA ARG A 387 28.00 1.97 -3.20
C ARG A 387 28.85 1.50 -2.03
N PHE A 388 28.78 2.20 -0.91
CA PHE A 388 29.58 1.86 0.27
C PHE A 388 28.79 2.01 1.57
N VAL A 389 29.25 1.29 2.59
CA VAL A 389 28.99 1.53 4.02
C VAL A 389 30.35 1.60 4.71
N ALA A 390 30.73 2.80 5.16
CA ALA A 390 31.96 3.03 5.89
C ALA A 390 31.67 3.00 7.40
N VAL A 391 32.59 2.41 8.15
CA VAL A 391 32.52 2.28 9.59
C VAL A 391 33.50 3.26 10.22
N HIS A 392 33.01 4.05 11.16
CA HIS A 392 33.82 5.02 11.86
C HIS A 392 34.17 4.55 13.27
N GLY A 393 35.36 3.99 13.42
CA GLY A 393 35.92 3.51 14.69
C GLY A 393 36.24 2.01 14.66
N ASP A 394 36.69 1.49 15.80
CA ASP A 394 37.13 0.10 15.94
C ASP A 394 36.04 -0.82 16.53
N GLY A 395 36.28 -2.14 16.45
CA GLY A 395 35.44 -3.15 17.09
C GLY A 395 34.31 -3.70 16.23
N PHE A 396 34.39 -3.50 14.91
CA PHE A 396 33.54 -4.17 13.94
C PHE A 396 34.24 -5.39 13.35
N SER A 397 33.47 -6.45 13.09
CA SER A 397 33.91 -7.58 12.27
C SER A 397 32.94 -7.83 11.13
N TRP A 398 33.45 -8.35 10.01
CA TRP A 398 32.65 -8.66 8.84
C TRP A 398 32.28 -10.13 8.79
N ASP A 399 30.98 -10.41 8.84
CA ASP A 399 30.40 -11.73 8.58
C ASP A 399 30.00 -11.80 7.11
N ALA A 400 30.91 -12.30 6.27
CA ALA A 400 30.70 -12.43 4.83
C ALA A 400 29.55 -13.38 4.48
N LYS A 401 29.28 -14.39 5.31
CA LYS A 401 28.23 -15.38 5.07
C LYS A 401 26.85 -14.73 5.12
N ASN A 402 26.61 -13.91 6.14
CA ASN A 402 25.34 -13.22 6.32
C ASN A 402 25.35 -11.79 5.74
N GLY A 403 26.50 -11.32 5.25
CA GLY A 403 26.69 -9.94 4.79
C GLY A 403 26.39 -8.94 5.90
N ALA A 404 27.04 -9.11 7.06
CA ALA A 404 26.73 -8.35 8.26
C ALA A 404 27.97 -7.71 8.88
N LEU A 405 27.85 -6.43 9.25
CA LEU A 405 28.80 -5.72 10.09
C LEU A 405 28.45 -5.98 11.55
N ARG A 406 29.22 -6.83 12.21
CA ARG A 406 29.02 -7.29 13.60
C ARG A 406 29.77 -6.39 14.57
N PHE A 407 29.18 -6.12 15.72
CA PHE A 407 29.86 -5.48 16.84
C PHE A 407 29.21 -5.91 18.15
N ASP A 408 30.05 -6.25 19.13
CA ASP A 408 29.60 -6.64 20.46
C ASP A 408 29.75 -5.46 21.41
N VAL A 409 28.73 -5.27 22.24
CA VAL A 409 28.69 -4.21 23.22
C VAL A 409 28.76 -4.84 24.60
N GLU A 410 29.85 -4.56 25.32
CA GLU A 410 30.03 -4.89 26.73
C GLU A 410 29.95 -3.59 27.54
N LEU A 411 28.98 -3.50 28.46
CA LEU A 411 28.70 -2.27 29.20
C LEU A 411 28.44 -2.57 30.68
N GLU A 412 29.16 -1.85 31.54
CA GLU A 412 28.84 -1.76 32.97
C GLU A 412 27.48 -1.07 33.19
N PRO A 413 26.84 -1.22 34.36
CA PRO A 413 25.60 -0.52 34.69
C PRO A 413 25.71 0.99 34.46
N GLY A 414 24.76 1.56 33.72
CA GLY A 414 24.73 2.99 33.39
C GLY A 414 25.68 3.44 32.28
N ALA A 415 26.60 2.58 31.82
CA ALA A 415 27.53 2.91 30.74
C ALA A 415 26.81 2.96 29.37
N SER A 416 27.39 3.73 28.45
CA SER A 416 26.93 3.84 27.07
C SER A 416 28.08 3.73 26.08
N ARG A 417 27.79 3.21 24.89
CA ARG A 417 28.71 3.20 23.75
C ARG A 417 27.96 3.62 22.50
N SER A 418 28.65 4.34 21.62
CA SER A 418 28.12 4.70 20.31
C SER A 418 29.03 4.20 19.20
N VAL A 419 28.43 3.87 18.06
CA VAL A 419 29.11 3.53 16.81
C VAL A 419 28.48 4.31 15.67
N GLU A 420 29.28 4.63 14.67
CA GLU A 420 28.88 5.49 13.55
C GLU A 420 29.19 4.83 12.21
N LEU A 421 28.28 5.04 11.25
CA LEU A 421 28.38 4.56 9.89
C LEU A 421 28.08 5.69 8.91
N GLU A 422 28.74 5.67 7.76
CA GLU A 422 28.37 6.46 6.58
C GLU A 422 27.89 5.51 5.47
N ILE A 423 26.81 5.87 4.79
CA ILE A 423 26.24 5.15 3.65
C ILE A 423 26.10 6.07 2.44
N GLY A 424 26.68 5.68 1.32
CA GLY A 424 26.66 6.51 0.11
C GLY A 424 27.03 5.78 -1.17
N LYS A 425 27.28 6.59 -2.21
CA LYS A 425 27.79 6.15 -3.51
C LYS A 425 28.91 7.08 -3.96
N GLY A 426 29.98 6.51 -4.50
CA GLY A 426 31.19 7.22 -4.89
C GLY A 426 32.18 7.33 -3.74
N ALA A 427 32.73 8.53 -3.55
CA ALA A 427 33.63 8.85 -2.45
C ALA A 427 32.83 9.15 -1.16
N SER A 428 33.40 8.76 -0.02
CA SER A 428 32.96 9.21 1.30
C SER A 428 33.15 10.72 1.42
N ASP A 429 32.19 11.40 2.06
CA ASP A 429 32.33 12.82 2.41
C ASP A 429 33.19 13.02 3.68
N GLY A 430 33.49 11.92 4.39
CA GLY A 430 34.38 11.86 5.54
C GLY A 430 33.82 12.49 6.82
N LEU A 431 32.58 12.96 6.80
CA LEU A 431 31.98 13.64 7.94
C LEU A 431 31.66 12.67 9.07
N ARG A 432 31.79 13.14 10.31
CA ARG A 432 31.22 12.44 11.48
C ARG A 432 29.73 12.74 11.59
N TYR A 433 29.00 11.90 12.34
CA TYR A 433 27.55 12.07 12.51
C TYR A 433 27.16 13.47 12.99
N ASP A 434 27.84 14.01 14.02
CA ASP A 434 27.48 15.33 14.57
C ASP A 434 27.71 16.46 13.58
N GLU A 435 28.75 16.36 12.74
CA GLU A 435 29.04 17.33 11.69
C GLU A 435 27.96 17.31 10.61
N ALA A 436 27.58 16.11 10.15
CA ALA A 436 26.50 15.91 9.19
C ALA A 436 25.14 16.39 9.74
N ALA A 437 24.83 16.06 11.01
CA ALA A 437 23.61 16.49 11.69
C ALA A 437 23.56 18.02 11.85
N GLN A 438 24.67 18.65 12.26
CA GLN A 438 24.75 20.10 12.39
C GLN A 438 24.62 20.80 11.03
N SER A 439 25.23 20.26 9.98
CA SER A 439 25.10 20.76 8.60
C SER A 439 23.66 20.66 8.11
N MET A 440 23.00 19.52 8.33
CA MET A 440 21.60 19.30 8.01
C MET A 440 20.68 20.28 8.75
N ARG A 441 20.84 20.45 10.07
CA ARG A 441 20.07 21.41 10.89
C ARG A 441 20.24 22.84 10.37
N SER A 442 21.47 23.25 10.10
CA SER A 442 21.77 24.60 9.62
C SER A 442 21.09 24.88 8.28
N SER A 443 21.12 23.90 7.38
CA SER A 443 20.48 24.00 6.05
C SER A 443 18.96 24.08 6.16
N TRP A 444 18.34 23.19 6.95
CA TRP A 444 16.89 23.22 7.15
C TRP A 444 16.40 24.46 7.88
N ASN A 445 17.16 24.98 8.85
CA ASN A 445 16.87 26.26 9.48
C ASN A 445 16.84 27.39 8.44
N GLY A 446 17.80 27.40 7.50
CA GLY A 446 17.81 28.33 6.38
C GLY A 446 16.60 28.20 5.45
N GLU A 447 16.12 26.98 5.20
CA GLU A 447 14.89 26.76 4.42
C GLU A 447 13.64 27.20 5.18
N LEU A 448 13.46 26.76 6.42
CA LEU A 448 12.29 27.07 7.24
C LEU A 448 12.18 28.57 7.56
N ALA A 449 13.29 29.31 7.57
CA ALA A 449 13.29 30.77 7.69
C ALA A 449 12.61 31.48 6.51
N LYS A 450 12.40 30.80 5.36
CA LYS A 450 11.72 31.34 4.17
C LYS A 450 10.19 31.22 4.25
N LEU A 451 9.67 30.53 5.27
CA LEU A 451 8.22 30.45 5.48
C LEU A 451 7.61 31.85 5.59
N ASP A 452 6.53 32.08 4.86
CA ASP A 452 5.79 33.33 4.95
C ASP A 452 4.93 33.36 6.21
N MET A 453 5.57 33.72 7.33
CA MET A 453 4.94 33.76 8.65
C MET A 453 3.70 34.66 8.72
N ALA A 454 3.53 35.63 7.82
CA ALA A 454 2.35 36.49 7.79
C ALA A 454 1.09 35.74 7.32
N ASN A 455 1.27 34.71 6.48
CA ASN A 455 0.20 33.89 5.93
C ASN A 455 -0.04 32.58 6.70
N LEU A 456 0.77 32.31 7.74
CA LEU A 456 0.67 31.07 8.52
C LEU A 456 -0.30 31.17 9.71
N PRO A 457 -0.86 30.03 10.15
CA PRO A 457 -1.57 29.92 11.42
C PRO A 457 -0.72 30.38 12.61
N LYS A 458 -1.34 31.07 13.55
CA LYS A 458 -0.66 31.59 14.76
C LYS A 458 -0.65 30.59 15.91
N ASP A 459 -1.49 29.57 15.87
CA ASP A 459 -1.51 28.55 16.91
C ASP A 459 -0.29 27.61 16.76
N ALA A 460 0.33 27.28 17.90
CA ALA A 460 1.61 26.59 17.92
C ALA A 460 1.55 25.18 17.30
N GLU A 461 0.44 24.46 17.50
CA GLU A 461 0.26 23.11 16.97
C GLU A 461 0.15 23.11 15.45
N THR A 462 -0.68 23.99 14.88
CA THR A 462 -0.81 24.08 13.42
C THR A 462 0.45 24.66 12.78
N LEU A 463 1.16 25.55 13.45
CA LEU A 463 2.46 26.03 12.97
C LEU A 463 3.50 24.88 12.93
N ARG A 464 3.57 24.06 13.99
CA ARG A 464 4.43 22.87 14.03
C ARG A 464 4.08 21.89 12.92
N LEU A 465 2.79 21.62 12.72
CA LEU A 465 2.30 20.81 11.60
C LEU A 465 2.74 21.38 10.25
N THR A 466 2.58 22.69 10.06
CA THR A 466 2.93 23.39 8.81
C THR A 466 4.41 23.27 8.50
N LYS A 467 5.29 23.41 9.51
CA LYS A 467 6.74 23.22 9.35
C LYS A 467 7.09 21.79 8.94
N ASN A 468 6.49 20.80 9.59
CA ASN A 468 6.68 19.38 9.24
C ASN A 468 6.23 19.09 7.80
N PHE A 469 5.09 19.65 7.38
CA PHE A 469 4.60 19.52 6.01
C PHE A 469 5.49 20.24 4.99
N ALA A 470 6.01 21.43 5.33
CA ALA A 470 6.94 22.15 4.47
C ALA A 470 8.18 21.30 4.17
N VAL A 471 8.83 20.76 5.21
CA VAL A 471 9.99 19.88 5.08
C VAL A 471 9.66 18.69 4.16
N GLN A 472 8.61 17.94 4.48
CA GLN A 472 8.28 16.72 3.73
C GLN A 472 7.89 17.01 2.27
N MET A 473 7.16 18.10 1.98
CA MET A 473 6.86 18.51 0.60
C MET A 473 8.13 18.91 -0.16
N LEU A 474 9.06 19.62 0.48
CA LEU A 474 10.35 19.98 -0.12
C LEU A 474 11.20 18.74 -0.42
N GLN A 475 11.18 17.72 0.44
CA GLN A 475 11.86 16.43 0.21
C GLN A 475 11.29 15.64 -0.99
N CYS A 476 10.07 15.96 -1.43
CA CYS A 476 9.44 15.35 -2.60
C CYS A 476 9.83 16.02 -3.92
N LEU A 477 10.46 17.21 -3.87
CA LEU A 477 11.11 17.83 -5.01
C LEU A 477 12.51 17.24 -5.16
N ALA A 478 12.73 16.45 -6.21
CA ALA A 478 14.00 15.76 -6.44
C ALA A 478 14.62 16.14 -7.79
N MET A 479 15.92 15.95 -7.94
CA MET A 479 16.58 16.03 -9.24
C MET A 479 16.93 14.62 -9.70
N PRO A 480 16.72 14.25 -10.97
CA PRO A 480 17.16 12.96 -11.45
C PRO A 480 18.65 12.96 -11.76
N THR A 481 19.32 11.81 -11.62
CA THR A 481 20.75 11.64 -11.93
C THR A 481 21.10 11.96 -13.39
N GLN A 482 20.12 11.87 -14.30
CA GLN A 482 20.29 12.11 -15.73
C GLN A 482 20.04 13.56 -16.16
N GLY A 483 19.63 14.47 -15.28
CA GLY A 483 19.10 15.77 -15.69
C GLY A 483 19.34 16.90 -14.71
N ASP A 484 19.25 18.12 -15.22
CA ASP A 484 19.32 19.36 -14.43
C ASP A 484 17.94 20.02 -14.33
N PHE A 485 16.96 19.25 -13.87
CA PHE A 485 15.56 19.69 -13.70
C PHE A 485 14.95 19.08 -12.44
N VAL A 486 13.86 19.68 -11.96
CA VAL A 486 13.20 19.29 -10.71
C VAL A 486 11.95 18.47 -11.00
N LEU A 487 11.90 17.25 -10.49
CA LEU A 487 10.75 16.36 -10.51
C LEU A 487 9.83 16.66 -9.32
N PRO A 488 8.57 17.11 -9.55
CA PRO A 488 7.58 17.29 -8.50
C PRO A 488 6.90 15.95 -8.16
N ARG A 489 7.57 15.12 -7.36
CA ARG A 489 7.07 13.80 -6.99
C ARG A 489 6.00 13.89 -5.91
N GLN A 490 5.10 12.91 -5.86
CA GLN A 490 4.11 12.80 -4.78
C GLN A 490 4.74 12.34 -3.44
N GLY A 491 5.92 11.73 -3.51
CA GLY A 491 6.63 11.12 -2.38
C GLY A 491 6.61 9.60 -2.47
N GLY A 492 6.64 8.93 -1.33
CA GLY A 492 6.66 7.47 -1.22
C GLY A 492 7.98 6.80 -1.64
N LEU A 493 7.99 5.52 -1.99
CA LEU A 493 9.19 4.95 -2.62
C LEU A 493 9.21 5.21 -4.12
N GLN A 494 8.04 5.48 -4.69
CA GLN A 494 7.95 5.70 -6.12
C GLN A 494 8.58 7.05 -6.51
N ARG A 495 9.32 7.03 -7.62
CA ARG A 495 10.12 8.18 -8.08
C ARG A 495 9.42 8.95 -9.21
N PHE A 496 8.11 8.77 -9.35
CA PHE A 496 7.27 9.28 -10.42
C PHE A 496 6.73 10.68 -10.18
N VAL A 497 6.27 11.30 -11.27
CA VAL A 497 5.50 12.53 -11.27
C VAL A 497 4.06 12.22 -11.67
N TRP A 498 3.11 12.59 -10.80
CA TRP A 498 1.67 12.66 -11.12
C TRP A 498 1.23 14.11 -11.08
N PRO A 499 0.94 14.74 -12.23
CA PRO A 499 0.44 16.12 -12.27
C PRO A 499 -0.79 16.36 -11.39
N TRP A 500 -1.69 15.38 -11.33
CA TRP A 500 -2.87 15.40 -10.44
C TRP A 500 -2.50 15.69 -8.98
N ASP A 501 -1.53 14.94 -8.45
CA ASP A 501 -1.09 15.06 -7.08
C ASP A 501 -0.14 16.25 -6.87
N ALA A 502 0.72 16.51 -7.85
CA ALA A 502 1.63 17.64 -7.84
C ALA A 502 0.89 18.98 -7.71
N ALA A 503 -0.22 19.15 -8.44
CA ALA A 503 -1.01 20.36 -8.38
C ALA A 503 -1.47 20.74 -6.96
N ALA A 504 -1.71 19.75 -6.09
CA ALA A 504 -2.14 20.01 -4.73
C ALA A 504 -0.97 20.45 -3.81
N PHE A 505 0.18 19.79 -3.87
CA PHE A 505 1.30 20.15 -3.00
C PHE A 505 2.07 21.37 -3.48
N LEU A 506 2.14 21.61 -4.80
CA LEU A 506 2.68 22.86 -5.35
C LEU A 506 1.85 24.06 -4.90
N ALA A 507 0.51 23.95 -4.92
CA ALA A 507 -0.36 24.98 -4.35
C ALA A 507 -0.15 25.14 -2.84
N GLY A 508 0.08 24.05 -2.10
CA GLY A 508 0.46 24.09 -0.69
C GLY A 508 1.76 24.85 -0.42
N LEU A 509 2.79 24.62 -1.24
CA LEU A 509 4.08 25.30 -1.18
C LEU A 509 3.96 26.79 -1.49
N ASP A 510 3.19 27.17 -2.52
CA ASP A 510 2.91 28.58 -2.84
C ASP A 510 2.26 29.30 -1.64
N LEU A 511 1.29 28.65 -0.98
CA LEU A 511 0.55 29.23 0.15
C LEU A 511 1.42 29.57 1.36
N ILE A 512 2.56 28.89 1.53
CA ILE A 512 3.44 29.03 2.69
C ILE A 512 4.77 29.72 2.34
N GLY A 513 4.88 30.32 1.14
CA GLY A 513 6.01 31.16 0.74
C GLY A 513 7.08 30.49 -0.13
N TYR A 514 6.90 29.23 -0.55
CA TYR A 514 7.89 28.50 -1.36
C TYR A 514 7.66 28.59 -2.88
N GLY A 515 7.12 29.71 -3.39
CA GLY A 515 6.85 29.87 -4.82
C GLY A 515 8.08 29.71 -5.74
N GLY A 516 9.28 30.00 -5.24
CA GLY A 516 10.53 29.75 -5.98
C GLY A 516 10.80 28.27 -6.26
N TYR A 517 10.36 27.37 -5.38
CA TYR A 517 10.42 25.92 -5.60
C TYR A 517 9.38 25.47 -6.63
N VAL A 518 8.18 26.06 -6.58
CA VAL A 518 7.11 25.79 -7.55
C VAL A 518 7.54 26.18 -8.96
N LYS A 519 8.23 27.31 -9.13
CA LYS A 519 8.76 27.75 -10.44
C LYS A 519 9.68 26.72 -11.07
N LYS A 520 10.53 26.04 -10.30
CA LYS A 520 11.40 24.97 -10.81
C LYS A 520 10.62 23.73 -11.28
N ALA A 521 9.49 23.42 -10.65
CA ALA A 521 8.59 22.37 -11.12
C ALA A 521 7.87 22.78 -12.42
N LEU A 522 7.50 24.06 -12.56
CA LEU A 522 6.95 24.60 -13.81
C LEU A 522 7.98 24.58 -14.95
N ASP A 523 9.24 24.92 -14.67
CA ASP A 523 10.35 24.77 -15.62
C ASP A 523 10.45 23.35 -16.17
N PHE A 524 10.31 22.34 -15.30
CA PHE A 524 10.27 20.94 -15.73
C PHE A 524 9.06 20.66 -16.62
N TYR A 525 7.84 21.04 -16.22
CA TYR A 525 6.66 20.75 -17.03
C TYR A 525 6.74 21.39 -18.42
N PHE A 526 6.99 22.70 -18.49
CA PHE A 526 7.01 23.43 -19.76
C PHE A 526 8.27 23.20 -20.58
N GLY A 527 9.39 22.84 -19.95
CA GLY A 527 10.67 22.61 -20.64
C GLY A 527 10.93 21.15 -21.03
N GLN A 528 10.37 20.18 -20.31
CA GLN A 528 10.67 18.75 -20.50
C GLN A 528 9.44 17.90 -20.81
N CYS A 529 8.24 18.28 -20.37
CA CYS A 529 7.04 17.46 -20.52
C CYS A 529 6.06 17.94 -21.59
N GLN A 530 6.13 19.20 -22.02
CA GLN A 530 5.18 19.69 -23.01
C GLN A 530 5.54 19.22 -24.42
N ARG A 531 4.57 18.64 -25.12
CA ARG A 531 4.67 18.25 -26.52
C ARG A 531 4.26 19.41 -27.42
N ASP A 532 4.63 19.37 -28.70
CA ASP A 532 4.24 20.36 -29.72
C ASP A 532 2.71 20.51 -29.84
N SER A 533 1.97 19.44 -29.54
CA SER A 533 0.50 19.46 -29.51
C SER A 533 -0.07 20.26 -28.33
N GLY A 534 0.74 20.68 -27.36
CA GLY A 534 0.31 21.30 -26.10
C GLY A 534 -0.01 20.31 -24.98
N GLU A 535 -0.09 19.01 -25.27
CA GLU A 535 -0.25 17.95 -24.28
C GLU A 535 0.98 17.83 -23.37
N PHE A 536 0.79 17.52 -22.09
CA PHE A 536 1.90 17.19 -21.18
C PHE A 536 2.10 15.67 -21.03
N GLY A 537 3.35 15.22 -21.13
CA GLY A 537 3.79 13.85 -20.88
C GLY A 537 5.13 13.52 -21.57
N PRO A 538 5.69 12.31 -21.38
CA PRO A 538 5.05 11.15 -20.79
C PRO A 538 5.10 11.12 -19.25
N PHE A 539 3.98 10.66 -18.65
CA PHE A 539 3.88 10.26 -17.25
C PHE A 539 3.53 8.76 -17.19
N ARG A 540 3.74 8.11 -16.04
CA ARG A 540 3.52 6.65 -15.88
C ARG A 540 2.10 6.23 -16.24
N HIS A 541 1.13 6.87 -15.58
CA HIS A 541 -0.28 6.70 -15.88
C HIS A 541 -0.71 7.97 -16.57
N LYS A 542 -0.98 7.87 -17.86
CA LYS A 542 -1.46 9.00 -18.66
C LYS A 542 -2.94 9.22 -18.33
N TRP A 543 -3.22 10.10 -17.39
CA TRP A 543 -4.59 10.46 -17.05
C TRP A 543 -5.07 11.60 -17.95
N ALA A 544 -6.32 11.53 -18.37
CA ALA A 544 -6.91 12.49 -19.29
C ALA A 544 -6.88 13.94 -18.76
N CYS A 545 -6.79 14.12 -17.44
CA CYS A 545 -6.72 15.43 -16.78
C CYS A 545 -5.29 15.94 -16.50
N ASP A 546 -4.23 15.23 -16.88
CA ASP A 546 -2.85 15.62 -16.55
C ASP A 546 -2.49 17.00 -17.08
N THR A 547 -2.82 17.28 -18.34
CA THR A 547 -2.60 18.60 -18.96
C THR A 547 -3.31 19.72 -18.18
N ALA A 548 -4.55 19.48 -17.74
CA ALA A 548 -5.29 20.45 -16.93
C ALA A 548 -4.69 20.62 -15.53
N CYS A 549 -4.13 19.57 -14.92
CA CYS A 549 -3.48 19.67 -13.62
C CYS A 549 -2.19 20.50 -13.69
N VAL A 550 -1.41 20.41 -14.77
CA VAL A 550 -0.27 21.30 -15.02
C VAL A 550 -0.74 22.74 -15.22
N LEU A 551 -1.77 22.96 -16.04
CA LEU A 551 -2.35 24.28 -16.26
C LEU A 551 -2.86 24.91 -14.94
N GLU A 552 -3.50 24.11 -14.10
CA GLU A 552 -3.93 24.52 -12.77
C GLU A 552 -2.76 24.88 -11.85
N SER A 553 -1.66 24.13 -11.91
CA SER A 553 -0.45 24.41 -11.12
C SER A 553 0.14 25.78 -11.50
N PHE A 554 0.28 26.04 -12.80
CA PHE A 554 0.73 27.33 -13.32
C PHE A 554 -0.21 28.48 -12.91
N ALA A 555 -1.52 28.30 -13.11
CA ALA A 555 -2.50 29.32 -12.78
C ALA A 555 -2.55 29.62 -11.28
N ASN A 556 -2.49 28.59 -10.42
CA ASN A 556 -2.44 28.78 -8.97
C ASN A 556 -1.21 29.56 -8.56
N HIS A 557 -0.04 29.19 -9.08
CA HIS A 557 1.20 29.88 -8.77
C HIS A 557 1.09 31.36 -9.11
N CYS A 558 0.67 31.70 -10.33
CA CYS A 558 0.55 33.09 -10.75
C CYS A 558 -0.50 33.87 -9.93
N LEU A 559 -1.60 33.23 -9.51
CA LEU A 559 -2.61 33.85 -8.66
C LEU A 559 -2.10 34.14 -7.24
N VAL A 560 -1.29 33.24 -6.67
CA VAL A 560 -0.77 33.38 -5.31
C VAL A 560 0.44 34.32 -5.28
N SER A 561 1.42 34.10 -6.16
CA SER A 561 2.67 34.87 -6.20
C SER A 561 2.51 36.24 -6.85
N LYS A 562 1.48 36.42 -7.68
CA LYS A 562 1.32 37.60 -8.56
C LYS A 562 2.55 37.82 -9.46
N ASP A 563 3.32 36.76 -9.78
CA ASP A 563 4.53 36.83 -10.60
C ASP A 563 4.18 37.02 -12.08
N ALA A 564 4.18 38.29 -12.52
CA ALA A 564 3.92 38.67 -13.91
C ALA A 564 5.00 38.16 -14.87
N ASP A 565 6.23 37.93 -14.40
CA ASP A 565 7.32 37.43 -15.24
C ASP A 565 7.11 35.94 -15.52
N CYS A 566 6.69 35.17 -14.50
CA CYS A 566 6.28 33.79 -14.65
C CYS A 566 5.09 33.67 -15.61
N TRP A 567 4.08 34.55 -15.48
CA TRP A 567 2.97 34.61 -16.43
C TRP A 567 3.50 34.79 -17.87
N ARG A 568 4.24 35.88 -18.13
CA ARG A 568 4.76 36.18 -19.49
C ARG A 568 5.62 35.05 -20.05
N LYS A 569 6.43 34.39 -19.22
CA LYS A 569 7.32 33.30 -19.64
C LYS A 569 6.55 32.10 -20.20
N TYR A 570 5.52 31.63 -19.49
CA TYR A 570 4.83 30.39 -19.86
C TYR A 570 3.47 30.59 -20.51
N ARG A 571 2.97 31.83 -20.62
CA ARG A 571 1.61 32.12 -21.10
C ARG A 571 1.29 31.47 -22.44
N ASP A 572 2.16 31.61 -23.45
CA ASP A 572 1.87 31.05 -24.78
C ASP A 572 1.90 29.52 -24.78
N GLN A 573 2.81 28.92 -24.01
CA GLN A 573 2.82 27.47 -23.77
C GLN A 573 1.55 26.99 -23.04
N ALA A 574 1.10 27.73 -22.02
CA ALA A 574 -0.15 27.44 -21.32
C ALA A 574 -1.37 27.56 -22.23
N MET A 575 -1.36 28.49 -23.20
CA MET A 575 -2.38 28.60 -24.23
C MET A 575 -2.35 27.42 -25.22
N CYS A 576 -1.19 26.87 -25.56
CA CYS A 576 -1.11 25.62 -26.33
C CYS A 576 -1.75 24.45 -25.59
N ALA A 577 -1.49 24.34 -24.28
CA ALA A 577 -2.12 23.34 -23.43
C ALA A 577 -3.63 23.51 -23.33
N PHE A 578 -4.10 24.74 -23.13
CA PHE A 578 -5.52 25.08 -23.18
C PHE A 578 -6.15 24.67 -24.54
N GLY A 579 -5.49 25.01 -25.65
CA GLY A 579 -5.95 24.65 -26.99
C GLY A 579 -6.00 23.13 -27.22
N TRP A 580 -5.10 22.36 -26.61
CA TRP A 580 -5.19 20.89 -26.62
C TRP A 580 -6.45 20.39 -25.91
N ILE A 581 -6.76 20.92 -24.73
CA ILE A 581 -7.98 20.57 -23.97
C ILE A 581 -9.22 20.88 -24.82
N GLU A 582 -9.30 22.05 -25.47
CA GLU A 582 -10.42 22.41 -26.34
C GLU A 582 -10.57 21.47 -27.56
N ARG A 583 -9.47 21.02 -28.17
CA ARG A 583 -9.52 20.04 -29.28
C ARG A 583 -10.05 18.69 -28.80
N MET A 584 -9.60 18.23 -27.63
CA MET A 584 -10.11 16.99 -27.04
C MET A 584 -11.61 17.09 -26.77
N ARG A 585 -12.08 18.19 -26.15
CA ARG A 585 -13.51 18.42 -25.92
C ARG A 585 -14.32 18.44 -27.20
N SER A 586 -13.82 19.12 -28.23
CA SER A 586 -14.49 19.19 -29.53
C SER A 586 -14.67 17.78 -30.12
N SER A 587 -13.66 16.92 -30.01
CA SER A 587 -13.75 15.51 -30.46
C SER A 587 -14.70 14.65 -29.61
N GLY A 588 -14.92 14.98 -28.34
CA GLY A 588 -15.82 14.26 -27.44
C GLY A 588 -17.26 14.79 -27.41
N GLY A 589 -17.60 15.78 -28.24
CA GLY A 589 -18.94 16.36 -28.28
C GLY A 589 -19.22 17.37 -27.15
N GLY A 590 -18.19 18.10 -26.70
CA GLY A 590 -18.28 19.16 -25.69
C GLY A 590 -17.64 18.80 -24.34
N LEU A 591 -17.57 17.50 -24.03
CA LEU A 591 -16.78 16.91 -22.95
C LEU A 591 -15.61 16.11 -23.52
N PHE A 592 -14.70 15.62 -22.68
CA PHE A 592 -13.61 14.76 -23.12
C PHE A 592 -14.11 13.44 -23.74
N PRO A 593 -13.42 12.90 -24.76
CA PRO A 593 -13.70 11.57 -25.28
C PRO A 593 -13.26 10.50 -24.26
N SER A 594 -13.59 9.22 -24.52
CA SER A 594 -13.18 8.13 -23.65
C SER A 594 -11.66 8.05 -23.55
N MET A 595 -11.14 8.18 -22.33
CA MET A 595 -9.72 8.15 -22.03
C MET A 595 -9.46 7.56 -20.65
N VAL A 596 -8.24 7.08 -20.41
CA VAL A 596 -7.83 6.62 -19.08
C VAL A 596 -7.84 7.81 -18.13
N SER A 597 -8.55 7.69 -17.01
CA SER A 597 -8.75 8.80 -16.07
C SER A 597 -8.41 8.45 -14.61
N THR A 598 -8.15 7.17 -14.34
CA THR A 598 -7.84 6.65 -12.99
C THR A 598 -6.87 5.48 -13.09
N ASP A 599 -6.41 4.98 -11.94
CA ASP A 599 -5.59 3.76 -11.82
C ASP A 599 -6.32 2.48 -12.25
N ALA A 600 -7.61 2.54 -12.55
CA ALA A 600 -8.33 1.42 -13.15
C ALA A 600 -7.75 1.03 -14.53
N GLY A 601 -7.09 1.97 -15.22
CA GLY A 601 -6.47 1.75 -16.52
C GLY A 601 -7.48 1.59 -17.66
N VAL A 602 -8.78 1.75 -17.39
CA VAL A 602 -9.84 1.63 -18.40
C VAL A 602 -10.18 3.00 -18.97
N ALA A 603 -10.31 3.07 -20.29
CA ALA A 603 -10.73 4.28 -20.98
C ALA A 603 -12.25 4.41 -20.94
N SER A 604 -12.75 5.48 -20.34
CA SER A 604 -14.17 5.85 -20.39
C SER A 604 -14.33 7.38 -20.31
N ARG A 605 -15.55 7.89 -20.51
CA ARG A 605 -15.87 9.32 -20.35
C ARG A 605 -16.09 9.67 -18.87
N HIS A 606 -15.02 9.63 -18.09
CA HIS A 606 -15.05 9.93 -16.64
C HIS A 606 -15.20 11.43 -16.34
N TRP A 607 -16.40 11.97 -16.52
CA TRP A 607 -16.66 13.40 -16.35
C TRP A 607 -16.47 13.92 -14.91
N VAL A 608 -16.65 13.08 -13.89
CA VAL A 608 -16.45 13.48 -12.48
C VAL A 608 -14.97 13.63 -12.12
N MET A 609 -14.06 12.98 -12.84
CA MET A 609 -12.61 13.08 -12.61
C MET A 609 -11.97 14.03 -13.62
N THR A 610 -12.19 13.77 -14.91
CA THR A 610 -11.52 14.47 -15.99
C THR A 610 -12.12 15.84 -16.24
N ASP A 611 -13.39 15.90 -16.66
CA ASP A 611 -14.01 17.17 -17.03
C ASP A 611 -14.19 18.10 -15.83
N ALA A 612 -14.55 17.58 -14.66
CA ALA A 612 -14.63 18.37 -13.43
C ALA A 612 -13.29 19.04 -13.10
N ARG A 613 -12.17 18.32 -13.23
CA ARG A 613 -10.83 18.87 -13.00
C ARG A 613 -10.44 19.88 -14.07
N ASN A 614 -10.77 19.62 -15.33
CA ASN A 614 -10.51 20.55 -16.43
C ASN A 614 -11.26 21.88 -16.23
N VAL A 615 -12.52 21.84 -15.80
CA VAL A 615 -13.30 23.05 -15.49
C VAL A 615 -12.71 23.82 -14.30
N ILE A 616 -12.21 23.13 -13.28
CA ILE A 616 -11.52 23.78 -12.14
C ILE A 616 -10.24 24.48 -12.64
N ALA A 617 -9.45 23.81 -13.48
CA ALA A 617 -8.25 24.38 -14.08
C ALA A 617 -8.58 25.61 -14.96
N TYR A 618 -9.63 25.53 -15.79
CA TYR A 618 -10.09 26.64 -16.62
C TYR A 618 -10.47 27.85 -15.77
N GLY A 619 -11.28 27.65 -14.73
CA GLY A 619 -11.69 28.75 -13.86
C GLY A 619 -10.49 29.44 -13.20
N LYS A 620 -9.45 28.69 -12.84
CA LYS A 620 -8.20 29.26 -12.29
C LYS A 620 -7.38 29.98 -13.36
N PHE A 621 -7.26 29.40 -14.55
CA PHE A 621 -6.51 29.99 -15.65
C PHE A 621 -7.16 31.28 -16.15
N VAL A 622 -8.49 31.34 -16.26
CA VAL A 622 -9.26 32.55 -16.58
C VAL A 622 -9.02 33.64 -15.53
N LYS A 623 -9.02 33.30 -14.24
CA LYS A 623 -8.74 34.27 -13.17
C LYS A 623 -7.30 34.80 -13.24
N ALA A 624 -6.33 33.95 -13.56
CA ALA A 624 -4.96 34.39 -13.75
C ALA A 624 -4.84 35.31 -14.98
N ALA A 625 -5.46 34.94 -16.10
CA ALA A 625 -5.54 35.79 -17.29
C ALA A 625 -6.18 37.15 -17.00
N GLU A 626 -7.23 37.19 -16.17
CA GLU A 626 -7.85 38.42 -15.71
C GLU A 626 -6.92 39.28 -14.85
N LEU A 627 -6.20 38.66 -13.90
CA LEU A 627 -5.22 39.34 -13.04
C LEU A 627 -4.12 40.04 -13.85
N PHE A 628 -3.68 39.45 -14.96
CA PHE A 628 -2.61 39.99 -15.81
C PHE A 628 -3.12 40.70 -17.07
N ALA A 629 -4.43 41.01 -17.15
CA ALA A 629 -5.04 41.68 -18.30
C ALA A 629 -4.69 41.03 -19.66
N ASP A 630 -4.77 39.70 -19.71
CA ASP A 630 -4.37 38.92 -20.88
C ASP A 630 -5.25 39.21 -22.11
N ARG A 631 -4.61 39.29 -23.29
CA ARG A 631 -5.27 39.60 -24.58
C ARG A 631 -6.38 38.63 -24.97
N ASP A 632 -6.31 37.38 -24.55
CA ASP A 632 -7.28 36.33 -24.92
C ASP A 632 -8.37 36.12 -23.86
N LEU A 633 -8.46 36.99 -22.84
CA LEU A 633 -9.38 36.83 -21.71
C LEU A 633 -10.85 36.61 -22.13
N ALA A 634 -11.32 37.34 -23.14
CA ALA A 634 -12.71 37.21 -23.62
C ALA A 634 -12.99 35.82 -24.20
N ALA A 635 -12.04 35.27 -24.97
CA ALA A 635 -12.14 33.93 -25.54
C ALA A 635 -12.07 32.86 -24.43
N LEU A 636 -11.16 33.02 -23.47
CA LEU A 636 -11.02 32.13 -22.31
C LEU A 636 -12.31 32.09 -21.47
N LYS A 637 -12.91 33.25 -21.16
CA LYS A 637 -14.19 33.35 -20.44
C LYS A 637 -15.32 32.66 -21.20
N THR A 638 -15.35 32.79 -22.52
CA THR A 638 -16.36 32.16 -23.38
C THR A 638 -16.24 30.65 -23.37
N ALA A 639 -15.03 30.12 -23.52
CA ALA A 639 -14.75 28.70 -23.51
C ALA A 639 -15.04 28.05 -22.14
N GLU A 640 -14.68 28.71 -21.03
CA GLU A 640 -14.97 28.24 -19.67
C GLU A 640 -16.48 28.17 -19.41
N LYS A 641 -17.22 29.21 -19.78
CA LYS A 641 -18.69 29.22 -19.69
C LYS A 641 -19.31 28.11 -20.53
N GLY A 642 -18.81 27.91 -21.75
CA GLY A 642 -19.23 26.82 -22.63
C GLY A 642 -19.01 25.44 -22.00
N TYR A 643 -17.84 25.21 -21.38
CA TYR A 643 -17.55 23.94 -20.70
C TYR A 643 -18.48 23.68 -19.52
N ARG A 644 -18.70 24.70 -18.69
CA ARG A 644 -19.67 24.60 -17.59
C ARG A 644 -21.07 24.29 -18.08
N ALA A 645 -21.48 24.85 -19.21
CA ALA A 645 -22.80 24.59 -19.78
C ALA A 645 -22.94 23.11 -20.19
N GLU A 646 -21.94 22.51 -20.83
CA GLU A 646 -21.97 21.08 -21.19
C GLU A 646 -21.99 20.17 -19.95
N MET A 647 -21.17 20.46 -18.94
CA MET A 647 -21.20 19.75 -17.65
C MET A 647 -22.58 19.85 -17.00
N LYS A 648 -23.20 21.03 -17.03
CA LYS A 648 -24.54 21.24 -16.47
C LYS A 648 -25.60 20.41 -17.22
N LYS A 649 -25.54 20.30 -18.54
CA LYS A 649 -26.47 19.47 -19.33
C LYS A 649 -26.43 18.00 -18.87
N VAL A 650 -25.23 17.44 -18.68
CA VAL A 650 -25.09 16.07 -18.17
C VAL A 650 -25.65 15.95 -16.76
N LEU A 651 -25.35 16.89 -15.87
CA LEU A 651 -25.90 16.88 -14.51
C LEU A 651 -27.43 17.00 -14.48
N ASP A 652 -28.02 17.79 -15.39
CA ASP A 652 -29.48 17.97 -15.46
C ASP A 652 -30.22 16.67 -15.84
N VAL A 653 -29.61 15.79 -16.64
CA VAL A 653 -30.14 14.43 -16.90
C VAL A 653 -30.23 13.63 -15.61
N TRP A 654 -29.19 13.66 -14.78
CA TRP A 654 -29.16 12.95 -13.50
C TRP A 654 -30.07 13.58 -12.45
N ARG A 655 -30.21 14.91 -12.44
CA ARG A 655 -31.21 15.62 -11.62
C ARG A 655 -32.62 15.12 -11.94
N GLU A 656 -32.94 15.00 -13.22
CA GLU A 656 -34.24 14.54 -13.67
C GLU A 656 -34.52 13.10 -13.29
N ALA A 657 -33.57 12.20 -13.50
CA ALA A 657 -33.68 10.78 -13.12
C ALA A 657 -33.89 10.57 -11.60
N TYR A 658 -33.53 11.57 -10.80
CA TYR A 658 -33.69 11.60 -9.35
C TYR A 658 -34.71 12.65 -8.87
N ARG A 659 -35.58 13.16 -9.75
CA ARG A 659 -36.64 14.10 -9.36
C ARG A 659 -37.55 13.47 -8.30
N GLY A 660 -37.82 14.22 -7.22
CA GLY A 660 -38.66 13.76 -6.10
C GLY A 660 -38.01 12.74 -5.15
N LYS A 661 -36.76 12.33 -5.38
CA LYS A 661 -36.04 11.40 -4.50
C LYS A 661 -35.24 12.15 -3.43
N ASP A 662 -35.12 11.56 -2.25
CA ASP A 662 -34.34 12.11 -1.13
C ASP A 662 -32.81 11.96 -1.32
N GLU A 663 -32.39 11.28 -2.37
CA GLU A 663 -31.01 11.06 -2.81
C GLU A 663 -30.76 11.60 -4.21
N LEU A 664 -29.48 11.82 -4.54
CA LEU A 664 -29.02 12.16 -5.88
C LEU A 664 -27.74 11.37 -6.17
N ARG A 665 -27.79 10.47 -7.16
CA ARG A 665 -26.59 9.78 -7.66
C ARG A 665 -25.94 10.65 -8.74
N ILE A 666 -24.62 10.75 -8.68
CA ILE A 666 -23.79 11.32 -9.74
C ILE A 666 -22.82 10.20 -10.15
N PRO A 667 -23.04 9.56 -11.32
CA PRO A 667 -22.22 8.44 -11.77
C PRO A 667 -20.85 8.90 -12.24
N SER A 668 -19.91 7.97 -12.29
CA SER A 668 -18.52 8.28 -12.64
C SER A 668 -18.35 8.62 -14.12
N THR A 669 -19.15 7.99 -14.99
CA THR A 669 -19.26 8.33 -16.42
C THR A 669 -20.48 9.20 -16.71
N SER A 670 -20.43 9.96 -17.79
CA SER A 670 -21.51 10.90 -18.16
C SER A 670 -22.85 10.22 -18.42
N ASP A 671 -22.83 8.97 -18.88
CA ASP A 671 -23.99 8.14 -19.26
C ASP A 671 -24.31 7.04 -18.25
N GLY A 672 -23.46 6.83 -17.23
CA GLY A 672 -23.61 5.80 -16.21
C GLY A 672 -23.37 4.36 -16.69
N SER A 673 -22.98 4.14 -17.95
CA SER A 673 -22.83 2.81 -18.56
C SER A 673 -21.70 1.98 -17.95
N ASP A 674 -20.58 2.64 -17.63
CA ASP A 674 -19.42 2.01 -17.02
C ASP A 674 -19.38 2.19 -15.49
N ASP A 675 -20.53 2.18 -14.81
CA ASP A 675 -20.57 2.09 -13.35
C ASP A 675 -20.75 0.64 -12.84
N ASP A 676 -21.18 -0.30 -13.69
CA ASP A 676 -21.44 -1.71 -13.33
C ASP A 676 -20.29 -2.69 -13.73
N GLY A 677 -19.53 -2.46 -14.82
CA GLY A 677 -18.43 -3.36 -15.33
C GLY A 677 -16.90 -3.07 -15.15
N LEU A 678 -16.38 -2.42 -14.10
CA LEU A 678 -14.99 -1.99 -13.86
C LEU A 678 -14.66 -2.40 -12.41
N GLU A 679 -13.93 -3.49 -12.29
CA GLU A 679 -13.69 -4.21 -11.03
C GLU A 679 -12.47 -3.70 -10.24
N ARG A 680 -11.86 -2.57 -10.65
CA ARG A 680 -10.65 -2.01 -10.03
C ARG A 680 -10.81 -0.51 -9.80
N PHE A 681 -10.57 -0.05 -8.57
CA PHE A 681 -10.53 1.38 -8.22
C PHE A 681 -11.79 2.19 -8.58
N ARG A 682 -12.98 1.59 -8.42
CA ARG A 682 -14.25 2.29 -8.58
C ARG A 682 -14.76 2.82 -7.24
N TYR A 683 -14.69 4.13 -7.08
CA TYR A 683 -15.49 4.86 -6.11
C TYR A 683 -16.18 6.00 -6.86
N PRO A 684 -17.47 6.26 -6.61
CA PRO A 684 -18.10 7.48 -7.08
C PRO A 684 -17.37 8.66 -6.41
N ASP A 685 -16.75 9.54 -7.18
CA ASP A 685 -16.05 10.73 -6.68
C ASP A 685 -16.77 12.04 -7.10
N PRO A 686 -18.01 12.27 -6.62
CA PRO A 686 -18.71 13.52 -6.92
C PRO A 686 -18.07 14.73 -6.23
N GLY A 687 -17.02 14.54 -5.44
CA GLY A 687 -16.32 15.61 -4.72
C GLY A 687 -15.77 16.68 -5.65
N ALA A 688 -15.27 16.30 -6.84
CA ALA A 688 -14.80 17.26 -7.83
C ALA A 688 -15.94 18.03 -8.52
N ILE A 689 -17.11 17.39 -8.74
CA ILE A 689 -18.32 18.09 -9.23
C ILE A 689 -18.81 19.10 -8.18
N ALA A 690 -18.78 18.71 -6.90
CA ALA A 690 -19.09 19.58 -5.78
C ALA A 690 -18.09 20.75 -5.69
N ASP A 691 -16.79 20.51 -5.85
CA ASP A 691 -15.74 21.55 -5.84
C ASP A 691 -15.83 22.50 -7.03
N ALA A 692 -16.22 21.98 -8.21
CA ALA A 692 -16.47 22.80 -9.39
C ALA A 692 -17.69 23.71 -9.25
N GLY A 693 -18.57 23.44 -8.28
CA GLY A 693 -19.66 24.32 -7.87
C GLY A 693 -20.97 24.16 -8.64
N PHE A 694 -21.24 22.94 -9.10
CA PHE A 694 -22.48 22.64 -9.81
C PHE A 694 -23.67 22.30 -8.89
N LEU A 695 -23.42 22.01 -7.62
CA LEU A 695 -24.41 21.51 -6.67
C LEU A 695 -24.88 22.61 -5.69
N THR A 696 -26.19 22.69 -5.50
CA THR A 696 -26.82 23.49 -4.43
C THR A 696 -26.66 22.82 -3.06
N GLN A 697 -26.99 23.54 -1.98
CA GLN A 697 -26.94 22.99 -0.62
C GLN A 697 -27.78 21.71 -0.47
N GLU A 698 -29.00 21.72 -1.00
CA GLU A 698 -29.90 20.57 -0.92
C GLU A 698 -29.33 19.37 -1.70
N GLU A 699 -28.80 19.61 -2.89
CA GLU A 699 -28.19 18.56 -3.71
C GLU A 699 -26.95 17.97 -3.05
N LEU A 700 -26.09 18.79 -2.43
CA LEU A 700 -24.95 18.28 -1.65
C LEU A 700 -25.40 17.33 -0.54
N LEU A 701 -26.49 17.65 0.16
CA LEU A 701 -27.05 16.77 1.20
C LEU A 701 -27.63 15.48 0.59
N ARG A 702 -28.31 15.57 -0.56
CA ARG A 702 -28.86 14.40 -1.28
C ARG A 702 -27.76 13.47 -1.81
N VAL A 703 -26.67 14.03 -2.36
CA VAL A 703 -25.49 13.26 -2.79
C VAL A 703 -24.79 12.63 -1.60
N ARG A 704 -24.60 13.37 -0.50
CA ARG A 704 -24.01 12.83 0.72
C ARG A 704 -24.85 11.66 1.28
N ARG A 705 -26.18 11.78 1.33
CA ARG A 705 -27.06 10.68 1.76
C ARG A 705 -26.87 9.44 0.89
N TRP A 706 -26.83 9.63 -0.42
CA TRP A 706 -26.57 8.53 -1.36
C TRP A 706 -25.24 7.83 -1.06
N LEU A 707 -24.15 8.59 -0.84
CA LEU A 707 -22.83 8.02 -0.49
C LEU A 707 -22.85 7.27 0.86
N LEU A 708 -23.48 7.85 1.89
CA LEU A 708 -23.58 7.23 3.22
C LEU A 708 -24.35 5.91 3.18
N ARG A 709 -25.50 5.87 2.50
CA ARG A 709 -26.32 4.64 2.44
C ARG A 709 -25.64 3.49 1.69
N ARG A 710 -24.62 3.76 0.87
CA ARG A 710 -23.80 2.74 0.20
C ARG A 710 -22.44 2.50 0.87
N GLY A 711 -22.14 3.18 1.97
CA GLY A 711 -20.84 3.04 2.67
C GLY A 711 -19.66 3.67 1.93
N PHE A 712 -19.89 4.53 0.93
CA PHE A 712 -18.81 5.26 0.24
C PHE A 712 -18.31 6.47 1.05
N ALA A 713 -19.13 6.97 1.97
CA ALA A 713 -18.80 8.03 2.90
C ALA A 713 -19.03 7.58 4.34
N HIS A 714 -18.40 8.27 5.29
CA HIS A 714 -18.58 8.10 6.72
C HIS A 714 -19.17 9.36 7.34
N GLU A 715 -19.94 9.21 8.42
CA GLU A 715 -20.59 10.36 9.07
C GLU A 715 -19.62 11.40 9.62
N ARG A 716 -18.39 10.96 9.95
CA ARG A 716 -17.30 11.81 10.44
C ARG A 716 -16.77 12.78 9.40
N GLY A 717 -17.06 12.59 8.10
CA GLY A 717 -16.60 13.49 7.03
C GLY A 717 -15.52 12.90 6.12
N MET A 718 -15.42 11.57 6.07
CA MET A 718 -14.68 10.85 5.02
C MET A 718 -15.62 10.58 3.85
N TYR A 719 -15.16 10.75 2.61
CA TYR A 719 -16.03 10.70 1.42
C TYR A 719 -15.58 9.70 0.35
N LYS A 720 -14.54 8.89 0.64
CA LYS A 720 -13.92 8.03 -0.36
C LYS A 720 -13.48 6.68 0.20
N ASN A 721 -14.44 5.82 0.53
CA ASN A 721 -14.17 4.42 0.88
C ASN A 721 -13.68 3.63 -0.35
N ILE A 722 -12.58 2.89 -0.20
CA ILE A 722 -12.08 1.94 -1.18
C ILE A 722 -12.60 0.57 -0.77
N ALA A 723 -13.66 0.11 -1.43
CA ALA A 723 -14.03 -1.30 -1.35
C ALA A 723 -12.93 -2.12 -2.06
N ALA A 724 -11.92 -2.55 -1.32
CA ALA A 724 -10.84 -3.38 -1.84
C ALA A 724 -11.37 -4.75 -2.28
N ARG A 725 -10.63 -5.41 -3.19
CA ARG A 725 -10.94 -6.74 -3.74
C ARG A 725 -11.09 -7.84 -2.69
N ASP A 726 -10.49 -7.67 -1.52
CA ASP A 726 -10.50 -8.65 -0.42
C ASP A 726 -11.75 -8.49 0.47
N PRO A 727 -12.63 -9.50 0.60
CA PRO A 727 -13.74 -9.49 1.55
C PRO A 727 -13.36 -9.13 2.99
N ALA A 728 -12.13 -9.36 3.43
CA ALA A 728 -11.62 -8.96 4.74
C ALA A 728 -11.28 -7.46 4.84
N CYS A 729 -11.01 -6.80 3.70
CA CYS A 729 -10.72 -5.37 3.61
C CYS A 729 -11.87 -4.55 3.00
N ARG A 730 -12.93 -5.20 2.50
CA ARG A 730 -14.15 -4.52 2.04
C ARG A 730 -14.65 -3.67 3.19
N HIS A 731 -14.71 -2.35 2.96
CA HIS A 731 -15.16 -1.31 3.88
C HIS A 731 -14.13 -0.69 4.84
N HIS A 732 -12.94 -1.25 4.99
CA HIS A 732 -12.00 -0.74 6.00
C HIS A 732 -10.97 0.26 5.46
N VAL A 733 -10.74 0.31 4.14
CA VAL A 733 -9.74 1.18 3.54
C VAL A 733 -10.39 2.45 2.99
N TRP A 734 -9.83 3.60 3.33
CA TRP A 734 -10.29 4.92 2.92
C TRP A 734 -9.18 5.66 2.19
N TYR A 735 -9.50 6.31 1.07
CA TYR A 735 -8.67 7.37 0.53
C TYR A 735 -8.81 8.58 1.45
N THR A 736 -7.70 9.17 1.86
CA THR A 736 -7.69 10.36 2.71
C THR A 736 -7.32 11.59 1.90
N THR A 737 -7.79 12.76 2.33
CA THR A 737 -7.47 14.10 1.79
C THR A 737 -7.92 14.41 0.36
N SER A 738 -8.12 13.39 -0.51
CA SER A 738 -8.44 13.56 -1.93
C SER A 738 -9.82 14.19 -2.13
N ALA A 739 -10.87 13.52 -1.67
CA ALA A 739 -12.25 14.00 -1.85
C ALA A 739 -12.61 15.08 -0.82
N GLU A 740 -12.01 14.99 0.37
CA GLU A 740 -12.32 15.83 1.53
C GLU A 740 -12.11 17.32 1.24
N LEU A 741 -11.05 17.69 0.50
CA LEU A 741 -10.82 19.09 0.11
C LEU A 741 -11.97 19.63 -0.77
N GLY A 742 -12.39 18.85 -1.77
CA GLY A 742 -13.46 19.26 -2.69
C GLY A 742 -14.81 19.39 -1.98
N TRP A 743 -15.14 18.42 -1.13
CA TRP A 743 -16.32 18.47 -0.27
C TRP A 743 -16.28 19.64 0.71
N MET A 744 -15.15 19.88 1.38
CA MET A 744 -14.99 21.01 2.29
C MET A 744 -15.26 22.33 1.59
N ARG A 745 -14.68 22.55 0.39
CA ARG A 745 -14.92 23.76 -0.40
C ARG A 745 -16.37 23.91 -0.81
N ALA A 746 -17.02 22.81 -1.21
CA ALA A 746 -18.44 22.82 -1.55
C ALA A 746 -19.31 23.23 -0.34
N TRP A 747 -19.04 22.67 0.84
CA TRP A 747 -19.73 23.04 2.08
C TRP A 747 -19.51 24.49 2.48
N LEU A 748 -18.28 24.99 2.38
CA LEU A 748 -17.97 26.41 2.64
C LEU A 748 -18.74 27.33 1.70
N ARG A 749 -18.85 26.96 0.41
CA ARG A 749 -19.59 27.75 -0.60
C ARG A 749 -21.08 27.90 -0.27
N VAL A 750 -21.68 26.92 0.39
CA VAL A 750 -23.09 26.95 0.82
C VAL A 750 -23.25 27.30 2.30
N GLY A 751 -22.22 27.85 2.95
CA GLY A 751 -22.30 28.31 4.34
C GLY A 751 -22.30 27.22 5.41
N ARG A 752 -22.10 25.95 5.06
CA ARG A 752 -22.11 24.80 5.98
C ARG A 752 -20.74 24.53 6.61
N ARG A 753 -20.28 25.46 7.45
CA ARG A 753 -18.97 25.39 8.11
C ARG A 753 -18.79 24.18 9.01
N ASP A 754 -19.87 23.71 9.64
CA ASP A 754 -19.89 22.52 10.47
C ASP A 754 -19.47 21.27 9.67
N MET A 755 -19.98 21.14 8.45
CA MET A 755 -19.66 20.04 7.54
C MET A 755 -18.25 20.18 6.98
N ALA A 756 -17.82 21.40 6.65
CA ALA A 756 -16.45 21.68 6.23
C ALA A 756 -15.44 21.31 7.34
N ARG A 757 -15.73 21.66 8.60
CA ARG A 757 -14.89 21.32 9.74
C ARG A 757 -14.77 19.80 9.93
N LYS A 758 -15.88 19.05 9.81
CA LYS A 758 -15.86 17.58 9.87
C LYS A 758 -14.93 16.94 8.84
N ALA A 759 -14.91 17.45 7.61
CA ALA A 759 -14.00 16.96 6.57
C ALA A 759 -12.52 17.23 6.92
N LEU A 760 -12.21 18.41 7.47
CA LEU A 760 -10.86 18.74 7.95
C LEU A 760 -10.45 17.86 9.13
N GLU A 761 -11.28 17.77 10.18
CA GLU A 761 -10.99 16.96 11.37
C GLU A 761 -10.81 15.47 11.01
N SER A 762 -11.62 14.94 10.09
CA SER A 762 -11.44 13.59 9.56
C SER A 762 -10.10 13.42 8.86
N SER A 763 -9.72 14.37 7.98
CA SER A 763 -8.42 14.31 7.29
C SER A 763 -7.25 14.36 8.28
N MET A 764 -7.35 15.20 9.31
CA MET A 764 -6.32 15.33 10.36
C MET A 764 -6.20 14.06 11.21
N LEU A 765 -7.31 13.36 11.49
CA LEU A 765 -7.32 12.12 12.25
C LEU A 765 -6.78 10.93 11.44
N THR A 766 -7.14 10.86 10.16
CA THR A 766 -6.98 9.64 9.35
C THR A 766 -5.75 9.65 8.48
N ALA A 767 -5.29 10.84 8.05
CA ALA A 767 -4.15 10.96 7.14
C ALA A 767 -2.83 11.17 7.88
N ILE A 768 -2.86 11.74 9.10
CA ILE A 768 -1.66 12.25 9.78
C ILE A 768 -1.27 11.32 10.94
N THR A 769 -0.01 10.90 10.98
CA THR A 769 0.56 10.15 12.09
C THR A 769 0.91 11.05 13.28
N ASP A 770 1.22 10.46 14.43
CA ASP A 770 1.67 11.22 15.61
C ASP A 770 2.99 11.99 15.36
N GLU A 771 3.77 11.54 14.37
CA GLU A 771 5.00 12.18 13.90
C GLU A 771 4.79 13.11 12.69
N TYR A 772 3.54 13.51 12.40
CA TYR A 772 3.18 14.44 11.32
C TYR A 772 3.43 13.93 9.89
N TYR A 773 3.59 12.63 9.68
CA TYR A 773 3.67 12.04 8.35
C TYR A 773 2.28 11.86 7.77
N VAL A 774 2.12 12.11 6.47
CA VAL A 774 0.84 11.99 5.78
C VAL A 774 0.80 10.74 4.91
N GLY A 775 -0.19 9.88 5.14
CA GLY A 775 -0.52 8.73 4.30
C GLY A 775 -1.63 9.04 3.30
N GLU A 776 -1.55 8.45 2.11
CA GLU A 776 -2.59 8.53 1.07
C GLU A 776 -3.89 7.79 1.42
N ARG A 777 -3.75 6.70 2.19
CA ARG A 777 -4.87 5.83 2.56
C ARG A 777 -4.83 5.52 4.04
N TYR A 778 -5.99 5.14 4.57
CA TYR A 778 -6.22 4.84 5.97
C TYR A 778 -7.00 3.54 6.10
N HIS A 779 -6.68 2.73 7.11
CA HIS A 779 -7.45 1.53 7.45
C HIS A 779 -8.08 1.71 8.83
N ASP A 780 -9.40 1.79 8.88
CA ASP A 780 -10.14 2.13 10.11
C ASP A 780 -10.07 1.05 11.21
N ALA A 781 -9.74 -0.18 10.85
CA ALA A 781 -9.47 -1.26 11.81
C ALA A 781 -7.98 -1.57 12.04
N ASN A 782 -7.04 -0.91 11.37
CA ASN A 782 -5.61 -1.21 11.52
C ASN A 782 -4.71 0.04 11.35
N PRO A 783 -4.20 0.63 12.44
CA PRO A 783 -3.35 1.81 12.36
C PRO A 783 -1.94 1.52 11.79
N TRP A 784 -1.56 0.24 11.63
CA TRP A 784 -0.32 -0.20 10.98
C TRP A 784 -0.46 -0.48 9.49
N PHE A 785 -1.60 -0.12 8.92
CA PHE A 785 -1.76 -0.10 7.47
C PHE A 785 -0.72 0.81 6.83
N TYR A 786 -0.16 0.34 5.72
CA TYR A 786 0.98 0.90 5.05
C TYR A 786 0.59 1.52 3.72
N PRO A 787 0.10 2.77 3.73
CA PRO A 787 -0.19 3.47 2.51
C PRO A 787 1.10 4.07 1.92
N TRP A 788 0.93 4.68 0.76
CA TRP A 788 1.89 5.64 0.24
C TRP A 788 2.15 6.77 1.26
N SER A 789 3.38 6.88 1.76
CA SER A 789 3.80 7.90 2.75
C SER A 789 5.32 8.18 2.71
N PRO A 790 5.82 9.41 2.75
CA PRO A 790 5.06 10.64 2.85
C PRO A 790 4.28 10.89 1.56
N ASN A 791 3.09 11.48 1.71
CA ASN A 791 2.21 11.88 0.64
C ASN A 791 2.12 13.42 0.58
N ALA A 792 2.94 14.03 -0.28
CA ALA A 792 3.02 15.48 -0.43
C ALA A 792 1.68 16.09 -0.84
N SER A 793 0.91 15.42 -1.70
CA SER A 793 -0.39 15.94 -2.14
C SER A 793 -1.37 16.01 -0.97
N GLY A 794 -1.37 15.02 -0.08
CA GLY A 794 -2.15 15.05 1.16
C GLY A 794 -1.78 16.23 2.07
N MET A 795 -0.48 16.49 2.25
CA MET A 795 -0.01 17.66 3.01
C MET A 795 -0.52 18.97 2.40
N GLY A 796 -0.34 19.15 1.08
CA GLY A 796 -0.82 20.33 0.37
C GLY A 796 -2.33 20.53 0.48
N ARG A 797 -3.11 19.45 0.37
CA ARG A 797 -4.57 19.49 0.56
C ARG A 797 -4.94 19.92 1.98
N ILE A 798 -4.31 19.37 3.00
CA ILE A 798 -4.59 19.74 4.40
C ILE A 798 -4.22 21.20 4.67
N LEU A 799 -3.07 21.70 4.18
CA LEU A 799 -2.71 23.12 4.29
C LEU A 799 -3.75 24.03 3.64
N MET A 800 -4.22 23.67 2.44
CA MET A 800 -5.32 24.39 1.78
C MET A 800 -6.59 24.38 2.63
N MET A 801 -6.94 23.25 3.25
CA MET A 801 -8.12 23.13 4.11
C MET A 801 -8.02 24.03 5.35
N ILE A 802 -6.89 23.99 6.05
CA ILE A 802 -6.61 24.84 7.22
C ILE A 802 -6.69 26.33 6.84
N SER A 803 -6.01 26.73 5.76
CA SER A 803 -5.99 28.12 5.29
C SER A 803 -7.39 28.64 4.97
N GLN A 804 -8.19 27.84 4.24
CA GLN A 804 -9.55 28.22 3.86
C GLN A 804 -10.51 28.26 5.07
N MET A 805 -10.39 27.33 6.02
CA MET A 805 -11.18 27.34 7.24
C MET A 805 -10.92 28.58 8.12
N ASN A 806 -9.68 29.09 8.10
CA ASN A 806 -9.30 30.29 8.86
C ASN A 806 -9.73 31.60 8.17
N LYS A 807 -9.63 31.71 6.84
CA LYS A 807 -9.99 32.93 6.09
C LYS A 807 -11.46 33.31 6.16
N CYS A 808 -12.32 32.36 6.48
CA CYS A 808 -13.75 32.62 6.57
C CYS A 808 -14.20 32.98 8.01
N ARG A 809 -13.30 33.12 8.99
CA ARG A 809 -13.64 33.69 10.31
C ARG A 809 -13.88 35.19 10.16
#